data_AF-A0A1J5N7P8-F1
#
_entry.id   AF-A0A1J5N7P8-F1
#
_cell.length_a   1.000
_cell.length_b   1.000
_cell.length_c   1.000
_cell.angle_alpha   90.00
_cell.angle_beta   90.00
_cell.angle_gamma   90.00
#
_symmetry.space_group_name_H-M   'P 1'
#
loop_
_entity.id
_entity.type
_entity.pdbx_description
1 polymer ?
#
loop_
_entity_poly.entity_id
_entity_poly.type
_entity_poly.pdbx_seq_one_letter_code
_entity_poly.pdbx_strand_id
1 'polypeptide(L)'
;MGPFRSILHTVLLAALACLAAVPAPAAQGTVPKVLRSASELDYPPFALALPDGTADGFSVELLRAVAEKAGLKIRFKTAPWAEIKQELADGRLDVLPLVSYSRERDVYFDFSIPYLQMHGSIFVREGTKGIENEGDLKDKTVLVMRGDTAQEYAERNHLAGKLVLTESYGEAMTLLSEGRYDAVLVQQVVGWQIIKKLGLKNIEDVRARPLDPTLRPEGHDMTGFVQKFCLAVPEGNHALLARLNEGLSAVFADGTYDRLYLKWFGPILPRPEPSFTQVAGQALVFVLPAALLMALGGLVFLKIQVNRKTAHLREEVEQRKRAEAQVARSREWMHSLLDHLPLSVYLQTGKHEITFANEHFRCGHDKDTGRPCHEVLYGSPAPCVTCRAKQVLQSGEALTWEKLEPDGRTLLVHNVPFRDMDGSPVVLAAAMDITETKRIEEALNESENLYRTLINNMPDIVMRYDRQLRRRFVSENIEQYSGFPPAYFIGKTNRELGMPEDLSRFMDEHIAKVFETGEPIGTEFHVDWNGRSFRFDWRLFPERDADGKVQTVSSIHRDITRQHLMEAEYQLLFNGMLDGFASHEIICDEAGNPVDYRFLRVNPAFERLTGVKAAEILGRTMREVFPRIESYWIETYGKVALTGEPVIFEHYAADMDKYFNVSAFCPAPGRFATIFSDVTERVNTAKALVEAKELAESASRVKSEFLANMSHEIRTPLNGIMGMLQLLRTGDLTDEQAEYAAYGIEASRRLTRLLTDILDLSRIEAGKLDIREEPLNLRDMLTGLEQMFTVAARSKGLNLDFSVPDGLPGLLFGDDTRLQQVLVNLVGNAIKYTEAGLVGVNVTVLPRRRPGTVHVLFTVTDTGIGIPDDKMGSIFEHFTQVSSGFTRHYQGAGLGLAISKRMVGLLGGTMAVDSTPGLGTTFCLCVPLRPTEDDGAESTARTAEPRGASPSLNILLAEDDRVNSLAVSGLLKRMGHRVRTVDNGEMALTALRDETFDLVLMDIQMPVMDGVQATRAIRKGEVGPDKTSIPIIAMTAYAMKGDRENFLGKGMTDYIAKPLDKADLESAIRRTVM
;
A
#
# COMPACT_ATOMS: atom_id res chain seq x y z
N MET A 1 -29.45 -64.93 -50.08
CA MET A 1 -28.31 -63.98 -50.00
C MET A 1 -28.20 -63.17 -51.29
N GLY A 2 -29.12 -62.24 -51.52
CA GLY A 2 -29.21 -61.45 -52.76
C GLY A 2 -29.67 -59.99 -52.59
N PRO A 3 -30.51 -59.62 -51.59
CA PRO A 3 -31.02 -58.24 -51.52
C PRO A 3 -30.25 -57.31 -50.57
N PHE A 4 -29.37 -57.82 -49.69
CA PHE A 4 -28.68 -56.99 -48.69
C PHE A 4 -27.43 -56.23 -49.22
N ARG A 5 -26.82 -56.70 -50.31
CA ARG A 5 -25.65 -56.02 -50.93
C ARG A 5 -26.04 -54.82 -51.79
N SER A 6 -27.27 -54.80 -52.32
CA SER A 6 -27.76 -53.69 -53.14
C SER A 6 -28.06 -52.46 -52.29
N ILE A 7 -28.68 -52.63 -51.12
CA ILE A 7 -29.06 -51.52 -50.22
C ILE A 7 -27.81 -50.87 -49.60
N LEU A 8 -26.78 -51.64 -49.27
CA LEU A 8 -25.54 -51.09 -48.72
C LEU A 8 -24.74 -50.27 -49.75
N HIS A 9 -24.80 -50.65 -51.04
CA HIS A 9 -24.19 -49.85 -52.12
C HIS A 9 -24.96 -48.56 -52.41
N THR A 10 -26.30 -48.58 -52.34
CA THR A 10 -27.12 -47.37 -52.55
C THR A 10 -27.00 -46.40 -51.39
N VAL A 11 -26.84 -46.88 -50.15
CA VAL A 11 -26.60 -46.03 -48.97
C VAL A 11 -25.17 -45.48 -48.94
N LEU A 12 -24.17 -46.23 -49.40
CA LEU A 12 -22.80 -45.70 -49.55
C LEU A 12 -22.68 -44.66 -50.68
N LEU A 13 -23.37 -44.85 -51.81
CA LEU A 13 -23.40 -43.88 -52.91
C LEU A 13 -24.23 -42.63 -52.58
N ALA A 14 -25.28 -42.75 -51.76
CA ALA A 14 -26.02 -41.60 -51.25
C ALA A 14 -25.21 -40.81 -50.20
N ALA A 15 -24.41 -41.48 -49.36
CA ALA A 15 -23.49 -40.84 -48.43
C ALA A 15 -22.31 -40.14 -49.14
N LEU A 16 -21.87 -40.64 -50.30
CA LEU A 16 -20.84 -40.00 -51.14
C LEU A 16 -21.40 -38.88 -52.04
N ALA A 17 -22.69 -38.91 -52.41
CA ALA A 17 -23.33 -37.84 -53.18
C ALA A 17 -23.75 -36.63 -52.32
N CYS A 18 -24.05 -36.82 -51.02
CA CYS A 18 -24.32 -35.72 -50.09
C CYS A 18 -23.07 -34.94 -49.64
N LEU A 19 -21.88 -35.38 -50.02
CA LEU A 19 -20.62 -34.63 -49.83
C LEU A 19 -20.29 -33.68 -51.00
N ALA A 20 -21.13 -33.60 -52.03
CA ALA A 20 -20.92 -32.75 -53.21
C ALA A 20 -21.99 -31.66 -53.42
N ALA A 21 -22.77 -31.34 -52.38
CA ALA A 21 -23.70 -30.20 -52.39
C ALA A 21 -23.69 -29.46 -51.04
N VAL A 22 -22.49 -29.16 -50.55
CA VAL A 22 -22.31 -28.06 -49.60
C VAL A 22 -22.41 -26.78 -50.45
N PRO A 23 -23.24 -25.78 -50.09
CA PRO A 23 -23.12 -24.47 -50.72
C PRO A 23 -21.66 -24.05 -50.51
N ALA A 24 -20.97 -23.71 -51.59
CA ALA A 24 -19.55 -23.36 -51.56
C ALA A 24 -19.26 -22.51 -50.31
N PRO A 25 -18.23 -22.83 -49.50
CA PRO A 25 -17.82 -21.94 -48.44
C PRO A 25 -17.65 -20.57 -49.08
N ALA A 26 -18.33 -19.56 -48.54
CA ALA A 26 -18.05 -18.18 -48.90
C ALA A 26 -16.53 -18.05 -48.88
N ALA A 27 -15.99 -17.63 -50.03
CA ALA A 27 -14.56 -17.63 -50.32
C ALA A 27 -13.77 -17.25 -49.06
N GLN A 28 -12.66 -17.95 -48.79
CA GLN A 28 -11.64 -17.48 -47.85
C GLN A 28 -11.30 -16.05 -48.23
N GLY A 29 -12.01 -15.12 -47.60
CA GLY A 29 -12.09 -13.76 -48.03
C GLY A 29 -10.81 -13.11 -47.59
N THR A 30 -9.98 -12.74 -48.55
CA THR A 30 -9.00 -11.68 -48.33
C THR A 30 -9.74 -10.53 -47.65
N VAL A 31 -9.36 -10.20 -46.41
CA VAL A 31 -9.97 -9.10 -45.67
C VAL A 31 -9.94 -7.86 -46.58
N PRO A 32 -11.10 -7.27 -46.92
CA PRO A 32 -11.14 -6.17 -47.87
C PRO A 32 -10.34 -4.99 -47.31
N LYS A 33 -9.46 -4.40 -48.13
CA LYS A 33 -8.66 -3.21 -47.75
C LYS A 33 -9.53 -2.01 -47.36
N VAL A 34 -10.79 -1.98 -47.79
CA VAL A 34 -11.77 -0.94 -47.47
C VAL A 34 -13.05 -1.61 -46.98
N LEU A 35 -13.36 -1.44 -45.69
CA LEU A 35 -14.59 -1.91 -45.06
C LEU A 35 -15.77 -1.00 -45.40
N ARG A 36 -16.91 -1.60 -45.73
CA ARG A 36 -18.21 -0.94 -45.86
C ARG A 36 -18.92 -1.03 -44.52
N SER A 37 -19.21 0.12 -43.94
CA SER A 37 -19.92 0.24 -42.68
C SER A 37 -21.05 1.25 -42.78
N ALA A 38 -21.94 1.25 -41.81
CA ALA A 38 -23.03 2.19 -41.73
C ALA A 38 -23.24 2.66 -40.29
N SER A 39 -23.81 3.85 -40.15
CA SER A 39 -24.21 4.44 -38.88
C SER A 39 -25.71 4.69 -38.90
N GLU A 40 -26.33 4.53 -37.73
CA GLU A 40 -27.71 4.94 -37.50
C GLU A 40 -27.88 6.45 -37.71
N LEU A 41 -29.10 6.88 -38.07
CA LEU A 41 -29.43 8.29 -38.29
C LEU A 41 -29.41 9.10 -36.99
N ASP A 42 -29.97 8.57 -35.90
CA ASP A 42 -30.13 9.34 -34.65
C ASP A 42 -30.14 8.45 -33.39
N TYR A 43 -28.95 8.20 -32.84
CA TYR A 43 -28.74 7.44 -31.60
C TYR A 43 -27.62 8.07 -30.73
N PRO A 44 -27.80 9.31 -30.24
CA PRO A 44 -26.77 10.04 -29.49
C PRO A 44 -26.43 9.40 -28.13
N PRO A 45 -25.17 9.48 -27.65
CA PRO A 45 -23.97 10.04 -28.30
C PRO A 45 -23.22 9.04 -29.22
N PHE A 46 -23.82 7.89 -29.52
CA PHE A 46 -23.13 6.77 -30.19
C PHE A 46 -23.04 6.90 -31.70
N ALA A 47 -24.15 7.32 -32.32
CA ALA A 47 -24.31 7.42 -33.76
C ALA A 47 -25.20 8.62 -34.11
N LEU A 48 -24.74 9.45 -35.03
CA LEU A 48 -25.36 10.68 -35.47
C LEU A 48 -25.14 10.84 -36.98
N ALA A 49 -26.17 11.25 -37.70
CA ALA A 49 -26.03 11.76 -39.05
C ALA A 49 -25.85 13.29 -39.03
N LEU A 50 -24.73 13.78 -39.58
CA LEU A 50 -24.49 15.21 -39.77
C LEU A 50 -25.28 15.74 -40.98
N PRO A 51 -25.55 17.06 -41.06
CA PRO A 51 -26.33 17.65 -42.15
C PRO A 51 -25.76 17.43 -43.56
N ASP A 52 -24.45 17.15 -43.66
CA ASP A 52 -23.75 16.83 -44.89
C ASP A 52 -23.85 15.34 -45.29
N GLY A 53 -24.59 14.54 -44.52
CA GLY A 53 -24.79 13.11 -44.73
C GLY A 53 -23.65 12.23 -44.20
N THR A 54 -22.70 12.80 -43.45
CA THR A 54 -21.61 12.02 -42.86
C THR A 54 -22.00 11.45 -41.49
N ALA A 55 -21.42 10.29 -41.16
CA ALA A 55 -21.61 9.64 -39.86
C ALA A 55 -20.65 10.20 -38.80
N ASP A 56 -21.17 10.46 -37.61
CA ASP A 56 -20.44 10.90 -36.43
C ASP A 56 -20.95 10.20 -35.17
N GLY A 57 -20.25 10.36 -34.04
CA GLY A 57 -20.61 9.72 -32.78
C GLY A 57 -19.51 8.80 -32.25
N PHE A 58 -19.62 8.45 -30.97
CA PHE A 58 -18.62 7.66 -30.26
C PHE A 58 -18.28 6.35 -30.97
N SER A 59 -19.27 5.57 -31.38
CA SER A 59 -19.06 4.26 -32.00
C SER A 59 -18.49 4.38 -33.43
N VAL A 60 -18.81 5.47 -34.13
CA VAL A 60 -18.28 5.76 -35.46
C VAL A 60 -16.79 6.13 -35.38
N GLU A 61 -16.42 7.03 -34.46
CA GLU A 61 -15.02 7.39 -34.23
C GLU A 61 -14.20 6.21 -33.68
N LEU A 62 -14.79 5.42 -32.79
CA LEU A 62 -14.17 4.20 -32.26
C LEU A 62 -13.85 3.23 -33.39
N LEU A 63 -14.82 2.91 -34.25
CA LEU A 63 -14.57 1.99 -35.36
C LEU A 63 -13.55 2.55 -36.38
N ARG A 64 -13.49 3.87 -36.59
CA ARG A 64 -12.42 4.49 -37.41
C ARG A 64 -11.04 4.24 -36.80
N ALA A 65 -10.88 4.49 -35.50
CA ALA A 65 -9.62 4.26 -34.79
C ALA A 65 -9.23 2.78 -34.80
N VAL A 66 -10.20 1.88 -34.58
CA VAL A 66 -9.99 0.42 -34.63
C VAL A 66 -9.56 -0.03 -36.02
N ALA A 67 -10.23 0.44 -37.07
CA ALA A 67 -9.88 0.11 -38.45
C ALA A 67 -8.46 0.61 -38.80
N GLU A 68 -8.11 1.84 -38.40
CA GLU A 68 -6.77 2.40 -38.62
C GLU A 68 -5.69 1.55 -37.95
N LYS A 69 -5.87 1.17 -36.68
CA LYS A 69 -4.94 0.28 -35.95
C LYS A 69 -4.85 -1.11 -36.55
N ALA A 70 -5.95 -1.62 -37.11
CA ALA A 70 -5.98 -2.89 -37.83
C ALA A 70 -5.41 -2.79 -39.27
N GLY A 71 -4.97 -1.61 -39.72
CA GLY A 71 -4.44 -1.39 -41.08
C GLY A 71 -5.51 -1.43 -42.17
N LEU A 72 -6.77 -1.17 -41.81
CA LEU A 72 -7.95 -1.19 -42.67
C LEU A 72 -8.44 0.23 -42.94
N LYS A 73 -8.99 0.48 -44.13
CA LYS A 73 -9.76 1.70 -44.41
C LYS A 73 -11.23 1.42 -44.21
N ILE A 74 -12.02 2.44 -43.87
CA ILE A 74 -13.46 2.30 -43.68
C ILE A 74 -14.23 3.41 -44.40
N ARG A 75 -15.41 3.07 -44.93
CA ARG A 75 -16.38 4.02 -45.47
C ARG A 75 -17.70 3.84 -44.75
N PHE A 76 -18.30 4.96 -44.36
CA PHE A 76 -19.60 4.99 -43.70
C PHE A 76 -20.68 5.49 -44.66
N LYS A 77 -21.88 4.90 -44.54
CA LYS A 77 -23.13 5.52 -44.95
C LYS A 77 -24.04 5.74 -43.73
N THR A 78 -25.08 6.55 -43.88
CA THR A 78 -26.11 6.74 -42.86
C THR A 78 -27.45 6.26 -43.40
N ALA A 79 -28.16 5.42 -42.64
CA ALA A 79 -29.49 4.93 -43.00
C ALA A 79 -30.23 4.44 -41.73
N PRO A 80 -31.56 4.28 -41.77
CA PRO A 80 -32.33 3.80 -40.61
C PRO A 80 -31.89 2.41 -40.12
N TRP A 81 -32.10 2.14 -38.83
CA TRP A 81 -31.63 0.92 -38.15
C TRP A 81 -32.04 -0.36 -38.86
N ALA A 82 -33.32 -0.44 -39.22
CA ALA A 82 -33.90 -1.60 -39.90
C ALA A 82 -33.20 -1.89 -41.23
N GLU A 83 -32.80 -0.84 -41.98
CA GLU A 83 -32.08 -0.99 -43.25
C GLU A 83 -30.66 -1.48 -43.01
N ILE A 84 -29.89 -0.82 -42.13
CA ILE A 84 -28.48 -1.17 -41.91
C ILE A 84 -28.29 -2.54 -41.26
N LYS A 85 -29.22 -2.95 -40.38
CA LYS A 85 -29.26 -4.31 -39.82
C LYS A 85 -29.49 -5.36 -40.91
N GLN A 86 -30.46 -5.12 -41.79
CA GLN A 86 -30.75 -6.05 -42.89
C GLN A 86 -29.59 -6.11 -43.89
N GLU A 87 -28.93 -4.98 -44.17
CA GLU A 87 -27.78 -4.96 -45.07
C GLU A 87 -26.55 -5.68 -44.51
N LEU A 88 -26.33 -5.65 -43.20
CA LEU A 88 -25.30 -6.49 -42.57
C LEU A 88 -25.66 -7.98 -42.71
N ALA A 89 -26.91 -8.35 -42.44
CA ALA A 89 -27.38 -9.74 -42.57
C ALA A 89 -27.28 -10.26 -44.01
N ASP A 90 -27.55 -9.40 -44.99
CA ASP A 90 -27.46 -9.72 -46.43
C ASP A 90 -26.01 -9.65 -46.97
N GLY A 91 -25.01 -9.32 -46.14
CA GLY A 91 -23.60 -9.19 -46.54
C GLY A 91 -23.27 -7.96 -47.42
N ARG A 92 -24.18 -6.99 -47.49
CA ARG A 92 -23.98 -5.70 -48.19
C ARG A 92 -23.08 -4.76 -47.40
N LEU A 93 -23.05 -4.89 -46.08
CA LEU A 93 -22.10 -4.26 -45.16
C LEU A 93 -21.11 -5.30 -44.62
N ASP A 94 -19.89 -4.86 -44.32
CA ASP A 94 -18.83 -5.72 -43.78
C ASP A 94 -18.80 -5.70 -42.24
N VAL A 95 -19.13 -4.55 -41.63
CA VAL A 95 -19.12 -4.36 -40.18
C VAL A 95 -20.09 -3.25 -39.77
N LEU A 96 -20.77 -3.42 -38.63
CA LEU A 96 -21.48 -2.34 -37.94
C LEU A 96 -20.76 -1.92 -36.65
N PRO A 97 -20.63 -0.60 -36.38
CA PRO A 97 -19.91 -0.09 -35.22
C PRO A 97 -20.69 -0.24 -33.92
N LEU A 98 -22.02 -0.26 -33.99
CA LEU A 98 -22.90 -0.16 -32.83
C LEU A 98 -24.01 -1.19 -32.95
N VAL A 99 -23.79 -2.37 -32.37
CA VAL A 99 -24.83 -3.39 -32.25
C VAL A 99 -24.84 -3.90 -30.81
N SER A 100 -25.98 -3.80 -30.14
CA SER A 100 -26.14 -4.47 -28.85
C SER A 100 -26.26 -5.98 -29.08
N TYR A 101 -25.46 -6.75 -28.35
CA TYR A 101 -25.56 -8.21 -28.30
C TYR A 101 -26.94 -8.64 -27.80
N SER A 102 -27.52 -9.63 -28.46
CA SER A 102 -28.73 -10.34 -28.03
C SER A 102 -28.70 -11.77 -28.59
N ARG A 103 -29.35 -12.72 -27.91
CA ARG A 103 -29.39 -14.13 -28.36
C ARG A 103 -30.05 -14.27 -29.73
N GLU A 104 -30.99 -13.38 -30.00
CA GLU A 104 -31.75 -13.29 -31.24
C GLU A 104 -30.86 -12.86 -32.42
N ARG A 105 -29.78 -12.11 -32.15
CA ARG A 105 -28.85 -11.60 -33.16
C ARG A 105 -27.59 -12.46 -33.33
N ASP A 106 -27.24 -13.26 -32.33
CA ASP A 106 -26.10 -14.21 -32.34
C ASP A 106 -26.24 -15.30 -33.42
N VAL A 107 -27.46 -15.47 -33.97
CA VAL A 107 -27.75 -16.37 -35.08
C VAL A 107 -27.34 -15.78 -36.44
N TYR A 108 -27.18 -14.46 -36.54
CA TYR A 108 -26.94 -13.76 -37.82
C TYR A 108 -25.61 -13.03 -37.88
N PHE A 109 -25.02 -12.71 -36.72
CA PHE A 109 -23.82 -11.90 -36.61
C PHE A 109 -22.82 -12.51 -35.64
N ASP A 110 -21.53 -12.40 -35.96
CA ASP A 110 -20.47 -12.61 -34.98
C ASP A 110 -20.12 -11.26 -34.32
N PHE A 111 -19.88 -11.28 -33.00
CA PHE A 111 -19.67 -10.08 -32.19
C PHE A 111 -18.24 -9.95 -31.67
N SER A 112 -17.74 -8.72 -31.62
CA SER A 112 -16.50 -8.41 -30.87
C SER A 112 -16.72 -8.59 -29.38
N ILE A 113 -15.63 -8.55 -28.62
CA ILE A 113 -15.76 -8.27 -27.18
C ILE A 113 -16.58 -6.97 -27.00
N PRO A 114 -17.51 -6.91 -26.03
CA PRO A 114 -18.26 -5.68 -25.76
C PRO A 114 -17.31 -4.56 -25.41
N TYR A 115 -17.36 -3.46 -26.15
CA TYR A 115 -16.53 -2.29 -25.86
C TYR A 115 -17.23 -1.32 -24.91
N LEU A 116 -18.54 -1.47 -24.69
CA LEU A 116 -19.31 -0.66 -23.76
C LEU A 116 -20.54 -1.42 -23.25
N GLN A 117 -20.89 -1.26 -21.97
CA GLN A 117 -22.08 -1.86 -21.37
C GLN A 117 -22.89 -0.80 -20.62
N MET A 118 -24.19 -0.72 -20.88
CA MET A 118 -25.06 0.30 -20.26
C MET A 118 -26.47 -0.21 -19.98
N HIS A 119 -27.14 0.43 -19.02
CA HIS A 119 -28.56 0.18 -18.74
C HIS A 119 -29.47 0.90 -19.74
N GLY A 120 -30.58 0.25 -20.06
CA GLY A 120 -31.76 0.93 -20.54
C GLY A 120 -32.68 1.34 -19.40
N SER A 121 -33.54 2.32 -19.68
CA SER A 121 -34.48 2.87 -18.73
C SER A 121 -35.88 3.02 -19.32
N ILE A 122 -36.82 3.22 -18.41
CA ILE A 122 -38.22 3.48 -18.70
C ILE A 122 -38.44 4.98 -18.53
N PHE A 123 -38.91 5.62 -19.59
CA PHE A 123 -39.28 7.02 -19.59
C PHE A 123 -40.80 7.14 -19.56
N VAL A 124 -41.31 8.02 -18.70
CA VAL A 124 -42.74 8.28 -18.52
C VAL A 124 -43.00 9.78 -18.54
N ARG A 125 -44.26 10.21 -18.67
CA ARG A 125 -44.60 11.63 -18.51
C ARG A 125 -44.50 12.02 -17.04
N GLU A 126 -44.01 13.21 -16.76
CA GLU A 126 -43.91 13.75 -15.40
C GLU A 126 -45.26 13.66 -14.66
N GLY A 127 -45.25 13.05 -13.47
CA GLY A 127 -46.44 12.85 -12.64
C GLY A 127 -47.28 11.62 -12.97
N THR A 128 -46.79 10.74 -13.84
CA THR A 128 -47.40 9.43 -14.12
C THR A 128 -47.29 8.54 -12.88
N LYS A 129 -48.43 8.12 -12.31
CA LYS A 129 -48.46 7.24 -11.13
C LYS A 129 -48.60 5.77 -11.55
N GLY A 130 -47.86 4.88 -10.87
CA GLY A 130 -47.98 3.43 -11.02
C GLY A 130 -47.09 2.79 -12.09
N ILE A 131 -45.98 3.45 -12.46
CA ILE A 131 -44.89 2.85 -13.26
C ILE A 131 -43.57 3.22 -12.60
N GLU A 132 -43.03 2.33 -11.76
CA GLU A 132 -41.78 2.51 -11.01
C GLU A 132 -40.71 1.49 -11.41
N ASN A 133 -41.10 0.38 -12.01
CA ASN A 133 -40.19 -0.68 -12.45
C ASN A 133 -40.71 -1.42 -13.70
N GLU A 134 -39.92 -2.35 -14.23
CA GLU A 134 -40.28 -3.16 -15.41
C GLU A 134 -41.54 -4.00 -15.20
N GLY A 135 -41.80 -4.46 -13.97
CA GLY A 135 -42.97 -5.27 -13.62
C GLY A 135 -44.30 -4.51 -13.73
N ASP A 136 -44.27 -3.19 -13.62
CA ASP A 136 -45.46 -2.32 -13.70
C ASP A 136 -45.93 -2.10 -15.15
N LEU A 137 -45.15 -2.53 -16.14
CA LEU A 137 -45.46 -2.35 -17.55
C LEU A 137 -46.48 -3.35 -18.10
N LYS A 138 -46.80 -4.45 -17.38
CA LYS A 138 -47.58 -5.60 -17.88
C LYS A 138 -48.95 -5.26 -18.49
N ASP A 139 -49.60 -4.19 -18.02
CA ASP A 139 -50.91 -3.73 -18.55
C ASP A 139 -50.82 -2.37 -19.27
N LYS A 140 -49.61 -1.91 -19.59
CA LYS A 140 -49.31 -0.59 -20.16
C LYS A 140 -49.04 -0.66 -21.65
N THR A 141 -49.20 0.49 -22.31
CA THR A 141 -48.79 0.73 -23.69
C THR A 141 -47.37 1.27 -23.73
N VAL A 142 -46.44 0.47 -24.24
CA VAL A 142 -45.00 0.78 -24.23
C VAL A 142 -44.50 0.99 -25.65
N LEU A 143 -43.85 2.13 -25.87
CA LEU A 143 -43.21 2.50 -27.13
C LEU A 143 -41.78 1.96 -27.18
N VAL A 144 -41.44 1.30 -28.29
CA VAL A 144 -40.08 0.82 -28.61
C VAL A 144 -39.77 1.06 -30.08
N MET A 145 -38.50 1.24 -30.42
CA MET A 145 -38.08 1.38 -31.81
C MET A 145 -38.10 0.02 -32.51
N ARG A 146 -38.62 -0.03 -33.73
CA ARG A 146 -38.70 -1.26 -34.55
C ARG A 146 -37.31 -1.88 -34.76
N GLY A 147 -37.20 -3.16 -34.45
CA GLY A 147 -36.01 -3.96 -34.64
C GLY A 147 -34.87 -3.68 -33.66
N ASP A 148 -35.08 -2.79 -32.68
CA ASP A 148 -34.11 -2.49 -31.64
C ASP A 148 -34.07 -3.57 -30.54
N THR A 149 -32.96 -3.64 -29.80
CA THR A 149 -32.85 -4.54 -28.65
C THR A 149 -33.87 -4.26 -27.54
N ALA A 150 -34.41 -3.05 -27.41
CA ALA A 150 -35.49 -2.78 -26.47
C ALA A 150 -36.79 -3.51 -26.87
N GLN A 151 -37.08 -3.64 -28.16
CA GLN A 151 -38.20 -4.46 -28.65
C GLN A 151 -37.96 -5.93 -28.32
N GLU A 152 -36.79 -6.47 -28.71
CA GLU A 152 -36.43 -7.87 -28.46
C GLU A 152 -36.50 -8.21 -26.95
N TYR A 153 -36.03 -7.29 -26.11
CA TYR A 153 -36.09 -7.43 -24.66
C TYR A 153 -37.53 -7.35 -24.11
N ALA A 154 -38.36 -6.41 -24.58
CA ALA A 154 -39.73 -6.27 -24.12
C ALA A 154 -40.62 -7.45 -24.54
N GLU A 155 -40.41 -7.98 -25.74
CA GLU A 155 -41.10 -9.18 -26.25
C GLU A 155 -40.68 -10.43 -25.47
N ARG A 156 -39.37 -10.66 -25.30
CA ARG A 156 -38.85 -11.83 -24.58
C ARG A 156 -39.37 -11.90 -23.15
N ASN A 157 -39.38 -10.77 -22.45
CA ASN A 157 -39.80 -10.71 -21.05
C ASN A 157 -41.29 -10.40 -20.86
N HIS A 158 -42.07 -10.30 -21.95
CA HIS A 158 -43.51 -10.02 -21.91
C HIS A 158 -43.84 -8.78 -21.06
N LEU A 159 -43.05 -7.72 -21.24
CA LEU A 159 -43.06 -6.57 -20.33
C LEU A 159 -44.30 -5.71 -20.45
N ALA A 160 -44.94 -5.66 -21.62
CA ALA A 160 -46.01 -4.71 -21.90
C ALA A 160 -47.28 -5.39 -22.36
N GLY A 161 -48.43 -4.87 -21.93
CA GLY A 161 -49.74 -5.32 -22.38
C GLY A 161 -49.97 -5.00 -23.86
N LYS A 162 -49.33 -3.93 -24.36
CA LYS A 162 -49.28 -3.62 -25.79
C LYS A 162 -47.98 -2.88 -26.14
N LEU A 163 -47.20 -3.47 -27.05
CA LEU A 163 -46.04 -2.81 -27.65
C LEU A 163 -46.45 -1.99 -28.88
N VAL A 164 -45.93 -0.77 -28.97
CA VAL A 164 -46.14 0.15 -30.08
C VAL A 164 -44.80 0.45 -30.73
N LEU A 165 -44.66 0.07 -31.99
CA LEU A 165 -43.41 0.20 -32.74
C LEU A 165 -43.34 1.56 -33.42
N THR A 166 -42.25 2.29 -33.19
CA THR A 166 -41.92 3.54 -33.90
C THR A 166 -40.69 3.35 -34.81
N GLU A 167 -40.50 4.25 -35.77
CA GLU A 167 -39.34 4.22 -36.66
C GLU A 167 -38.11 4.91 -36.04
N SER A 168 -38.31 5.75 -35.02
CA SER A 168 -37.23 6.36 -34.23
C SER A 168 -37.62 6.56 -32.76
N TYR A 169 -36.60 6.69 -31.90
CA TYR A 169 -36.82 7.08 -30.50
C TYR A 169 -37.24 8.55 -30.33
N GLY A 170 -36.92 9.43 -31.29
CA GLY A 170 -37.42 10.81 -31.30
C GLY A 170 -38.95 10.87 -31.48
N GLU A 171 -39.48 10.04 -32.39
CA GLU A 171 -40.93 9.85 -32.56
C GLU A 171 -41.56 9.26 -31.28
N ALA A 172 -40.94 8.22 -30.69
CA ALA A 172 -41.41 7.61 -29.45
C ALA A 172 -41.51 8.62 -28.29
N MET A 173 -40.47 9.43 -28.07
CA MET A 173 -40.47 10.45 -27.02
C MET A 173 -41.50 11.55 -27.27
N THR A 174 -41.73 11.93 -28.53
CA THR A 174 -42.77 12.91 -28.89
C THR A 174 -44.17 12.37 -28.58
N LEU A 175 -44.46 11.14 -28.99
CA LEU A 175 -45.74 10.46 -28.72
C LEU A 175 -46.01 10.26 -27.22
N LEU A 176 -44.95 9.99 -26.43
CA LEU A 176 -45.02 9.93 -24.97
C LEU A 176 -45.36 11.29 -24.35
N SER A 177 -44.67 12.35 -24.80
CA SER A 177 -44.91 13.73 -24.35
C SER A 177 -46.35 14.18 -24.62
N GLU A 178 -46.93 13.79 -25.77
CA GLU A 178 -48.25 14.22 -26.25
C GLU A 178 -49.44 13.73 -25.42
N GLY A 179 -49.34 12.63 -24.67
CA GLY A 179 -50.54 12.05 -24.05
C GLY A 179 -50.79 10.59 -24.30
N ARG A 180 -50.23 10.06 -25.39
CA ARG A 180 -50.89 9.00 -26.16
C ARG A 180 -50.56 7.58 -25.69
N TYR A 181 -49.45 7.42 -24.97
CA TYR A 181 -48.93 6.14 -24.50
C TYR A 181 -48.34 6.29 -23.09
N ASP A 182 -48.12 5.15 -22.41
CA ASP A 182 -47.78 5.13 -20.99
C ASP A 182 -46.27 5.25 -20.73
N ALA A 183 -45.43 4.61 -21.55
CA ALA A 183 -43.97 4.61 -21.35
C ALA A 183 -43.18 4.40 -22.64
N VAL A 184 -41.91 4.80 -22.62
CA VAL A 184 -40.89 4.48 -23.65
C VAL A 184 -39.78 3.66 -23.00
N LEU A 185 -39.41 2.54 -23.60
CA LEU A 185 -38.25 1.75 -23.18
C LEU A 185 -37.09 2.00 -24.15
N VAL A 186 -35.99 2.56 -23.67
CA VAL A 186 -34.81 2.93 -24.48
C VAL A 186 -33.53 2.88 -23.63
N GLN A 187 -32.36 2.88 -24.27
CA GLN A 187 -31.10 3.12 -23.58
C GLN A 187 -31.16 4.44 -22.78
N GLN A 188 -30.72 4.43 -21.51
CA GLN A 188 -30.92 5.56 -20.58
C GLN A 188 -30.30 6.88 -21.08
N VAL A 189 -29.04 6.84 -21.50
CA VAL A 189 -28.32 8.04 -21.96
C VAL A 189 -28.86 8.54 -23.29
N VAL A 190 -29.23 7.65 -24.21
CA VAL A 190 -29.93 8.00 -25.46
C VAL A 190 -31.23 8.70 -25.16
N GLY A 191 -32.03 8.18 -24.24
CA GLY A 191 -33.28 8.79 -23.80
C GLY A 191 -33.08 10.23 -23.30
N TRP A 192 -32.10 10.45 -22.40
CA TRP A 192 -31.77 11.80 -21.91
C TRP A 192 -31.32 12.75 -23.02
N GLN A 193 -30.47 12.28 -23.93
CA GLN A 193 -29.99 13.11 -25.05
C GLN A 193 -31.12 13.47 -26.01
N ILE A 194 -32.04 12.55 -26.30
CA ILE A 194 -33.21 12.81 -27.16
C ILE A 194 -34.15 13.81 -26.50
N ILE A 195 -34.46 13.64 -25.20
CA ILE A 195 -35.29 14.59 -24.43
C ILE A 195 -34.67 15.99 -24.47
N LYS A 196 -33.35 16.08 -24.25
CA LYS A 196 -32.60 17.34 -24.31
C LYS A 196 -32.62 17.95 -25.71
N LYS A 197 -32.39 17.14 -26.75
CA LYS A 197 -32.37 17.56 -28.17
C LYS A 197 -33.73 18.09 -28.63
N LEU A 198 -34.81 17.43 -28.23
CA LEU A 198 -36.19 17.82 -28.57
C LEU A 198 -36.76 18.91 -27.65
N GLY A 199 -36.08 19.25 -26.56
CA GLY A 199 -36.54 20.26 -25.60
C GLY A 199 -37.78 19.83 -24.80
N LEU A 200 -37.98 18.52 -24.61
CA LEU A 200 -39.12 17.98 -23.88
C LEU A 200 -38.90 18.16 -22.38
N LYS A 201 -39.82 18.84 -21.69
CA LYS A 201 -39.71 19.14 -20.25
C LYS A 201 -40.61 18.28 -19.37
N ASN A 202 -41.56 17.59 -19.96
CA ASN A 202 -42.61 16.84 -19.29
C ASN A 202 -42.36 15.32 -19.30
N ILE A 203 -41.12 14.87 -19.48
CA ILE A 203 -40.74 13.46 -19.48
C ILE A 203 -39.71 13.23 -18.38
N GLU A 204 -39.91 12.20 -17.59
CA GLU A 204 -39.01 11.79 -16.50
C GLU A 204 -38.48 10.36 -16.71
N ASP A 205 -37.29 10.12 -16.16
CA ASP A 205 -36.64 8.81 -16.12
C ASP A 205 -37.00 8.09 -14.81
N VAL A 206 -37.69 6.97 -14.91
CA VAL A 206 -38.15 6.18 -13.76
C VAL A 206 -36.97 5.58 -12.96
N ARG A 207 -35.83 5.29 -13.61
CA ARG A 207 -34.65 4.69 -12.99
C ARG A 207 -33.49 5.66 -12.84
N ALA A 208 -33.74 6.89 -12.38
CA ALA A 208 -32.70 7.87 -12.08
C ALA A 208 -31.74 7.42 -10.93
N ARG A 209 -31.02 6.31 -11.13
CA ARG A 209 -29.85 5.90 -10.36
C ARG A 209 -28.64 6.70 -10.86
N PRO A 210 -27.63 6.94 -10.00
CA PRO A 210 -26.36 7.48 -10.45
C PRO A 210 -25.76 6.55 -11.52
N LEU A 211 -25.39 7.09 -12.69
CA LEU A 211 -24.63 6.34 -13.69
C LEU A 211 -23.28 5.94 -13.09
N ASP A 212 -22.88 4.68 -13.26
CA ASP A 212 -21.51 4.26 -12.96
C ASP A 212 -20.56 5.08 -13.86
N PRO A 213 -19.66 5.91 -13.27
CA PRO A 213 -18.78 6.78 -14.05
C PRO A 213 -17.77 6.02 -14.91
N THR A 214 -17.56 4.72 -14.63
CA THR A 214 -16.62 3.89 -15.39
C THR A 214 -17.22 3.38 -16.70
N LEU A 215 -18.54 3.12 -16.76
CA LEU A 215 -19.24 2.46 -17.89
C LEU A 215 -18.51 1.24 -18.49
N ARG A 216 -17.54 0.67 -17.75
CA ARG A 216 -16.71 -0.46 -18.17
C ARG A 216 -17.48 -1.76 -17.84
N PRO A 217 -17.24 -2.86 -18.58
CA PRO A 217 -17.89 -4.15 -18.33
C PRO A 217 -17.68 -4.73 -16.92
N GLU A 218 -16.78 -4.14 -16.12
CA GLU A 218 -16.39 -4.62 -14.79
C GLU A 218 -17.12 -3.93 -13.62
N GLY A 219 -17.97 -2.93 -13.89
CA GLY A 219 -18.70 -2.17 -12.87
C GLY A 219 -20.04 -2.80 -12.47
N HIS A 220 -20.07 -3.46 -11.30
CA HIS A 220 -21.23 -3.99 -10.57
C HIS A 220 -22.22 -4.93 -11.32
N ASP A 221 -22.87 -5.83 -10.58
CA ASP A 221 -23.93 -6.70 -11.09
C ASP A 221 -25.15 -5.86 -11.53
N MET A 222 -25.17 -5.49 -12.81
CA MET A 222 -26.22 -4.73 -13.46
C MET A 222 -27.43 -5.64 -13.74
N THR A 223 -28.53 -5.48 -12.98
CA THR A 223 -29.80 -6.23 -13.17
C THR A 223 -30.78 -5.46 -14.08
N GLY A 224 -31.59 -6.17 -14.89
CA GLY A 224 -32.63 -5.58 -15.77
C GLY A 224 -32.21 -5.44 -17.24
N PHE A 225 -32.87 -4.54 -18.00
CA PHE A 225 -32.49 -4.24 -19.39
C PHE A 225 -31.05 -3.67 -19.50
N VAL A 226 -30.12 -4.51 -19.95
CA VAL A 226 -28.71 -4.17 -20.16
C VAL A 226 -28.34 -4.35 -21.62
N GLN A 227 -27.72 -3.34 -22.23
CA GLN A 227 -27.21 -3.38 -23.59
C GLN A 227 -25.69 -3.47 -23.56
N LYS A 228 -25.16 -4.48 -24.26
CA LYS A 228 -23.73 -4.73 -24.45
C LYS A 228 -23.38 -4.38 -25.88
N PHE A 229 -22.77 -3.22 -26.09
CA PHE A 229 -22.44 -2.73 -27.42
C PHE A 229 -21.14 -3.37 -27.93
N CYS A 230 -21.24 -3.96 -29.11
CA CYS A 230 -20.17 -4.66 -29.81
C CYS A 230 -20.03 -4.12 -31.24
N LEU A 231 -18.88 -4.39 -31.85
CA LEU A 231 -18.75 -4.42 -33.31
C LEU A 231 -19.39 -5.72 -33.79
N ALA A 232 -20.17 -5.66 -34.87
CA ALA A 232 -20.81 -6.85 -35.44
C ALA A 232 -20.37 -7.05 -36.89
N VAL A 233 -20.06 -8.29 -37.24
CA VAL A 233 -19.79 -8.73 -38.62
C VAL A 233 -20.80 -9.84 -38.99
N PRO A 234 -21.02 -10.12 -40.29
CA PRO A 234 -21.86 -11.25 -40.69
C PRO A 234 -21.32 -12.58 -40.11
N GLU A 235 -22.22 -13.48 -39.73
CA GLU A 235 -21.89 -14.82 -39.21
C GLU A 235 -20.84 -15.53 -40.10
N GLY A 236 -19.82 -16.10 -39.46
CA GLY A 236 -18.77 -16.87 -40.14
C GLY A 236 -17.59 -16.03 -40.64
N ASN A 237 -17.60 -14.70 -40.48
CA ASN A 237 -16.48 -13.82 -40.84
C ASN A 237 -15.45 -13.65 -39.72
N HIS A 238 -15.00 -14.77 -39.16
CA HIS A 238 -14.10 -14.81 -38.00
C HIS A 238 -12.75 -14.12 -38.26
N ALA A 239 -12.28 -14.10 -39.51
CA ALA A 239 -11.02 -13.46 -39.88
C ALA A 239 -11.09 -11.93 -39.77
N LEU A 240 -12.17 -11.31 -40.26
CA LEU A 240 -12.40 -9.87 -40.07
C LEU A 240 -12.62 -9.55 -38.59
N LEU A 241 -13.38 -10.38 -37.89
CA LEU A 241 -13.64 -10.19 -36.47
C LEU A 241 -12.36 -10.21 -35.62
N ALA A 242 -11.45 -11.16 -35.90
CA ALA A 242 -10.16 -11.23 -35.22
C ALA A 242 -9.34 -9.95 -35.43
N ARG A 243 -9.30 -9.41 -36.66
CA ARG A 243 -8.62 -8.14 -36.96
C ARG A 243 -9.25 -6.94 -36.25
N LEU A 244 -10.58 -6.90 -36.15
CA LEU A 244 -11.28 -5.86 -35.42
C LEU A 244 -11.02 -5.96 -33.91
N ASN A 245 -10.94 -7.17 -33.34
CA ASN A 245 -10.57 -7.38 -31.94
C ASN A 245 -9.11 -6.97 -31.66
N GLU A 246 -8.17 -7.24 -32.58
CA GLU A 246 -6.79 -6.75 -32.51
C GLU A 246 -6.74 -5.22 -32.49
N GLY A 247 -7.45 -4.57 -33.42
CA GLY A 247 -7.55 -3.11 -33.47
C GLY A 247 -8.20 -2.50 -32.23
N LEU A 248 -9.26 -3.14 -31.72
CA LEU A 248 -9.95 -2.73 -30.50
C LEU A 248 -9.03 -2.82 -29.27
N SER A 249 -8.25 -3.90 -29.18
CA SER A 249 -7.24 -4.08 -28.12
C SER A 249 -6.15 -3.01 -28.18
N ALA A 250 -5.71 -2.63 -29.39
CA ALA A 250 -4.71 -1.58 -29.59
C ALA A 250 -5.24 -0.18 -29.19
N VAL A 251 -6.50 0.12 -29.50
CA VAL A 251 -7.17 1.38 -29.13
C VAL A 251 -7.41 1.50 -27.62
N PHE A 252 -7.62 0.37 -26.93
CA PHE A 252 -7.64 0.33 -25.46
C PHE A 252 -6.24 0.56 -24.88
N ALA A 253 -5.20 -0.04 -25.45
CA ALA A 253 -3.83 0.02 -24.92
C ALA A 253 -3.17 1.40 -25.04
N ASP A 254 -3.47 2.18 -26.08
CA ASP A 254 -2.82 3.48 -26.33
C ASP A 254 -3.59 4.70 -25.77
N GLY A 255 -4.66 4.45 -25.00
CA GLY A 255 -5.49 5.48 -24.40
C GLY A 255 -6.40 6.24 -25.38
N THR A 256 -6.46 5.82 -26.65
CA THR A 256 -7.38 6.42 -27.64
C THR A 256 -8.84 6.19 -27.24
N TYR A 257 -9.17 5.01 -26.70
CA TYR A 257 -10.50 4.73 -26.17
C TYR A 257 -10.90 5.74 -25.08
N ASP A 258 -10.07 5.92 -24.05
CA ASP A 258 -10.38 6.80 -22.92
C ASP A 258 -10.55 8.26 -23.36
N ARG A 259 -9.79 8.70 -24.38
CA ARG A 259 -9.95 10.02 -24.98
C ARG A 259 -11.29 10.19 -25.70
N LEU A 260 -11.68 9.22 -26.52
CA LEU A 260 -12.99 9.21 -27.20
C LEU A 260 -14.13 9.12 -26.19
N TYR A 261 -13.95 8.32 -25.14
CA TYR A 261 -14.91 8.19 -24.05
C TYR A 261 -15.11 9.52 -23.32
N LEU A 262 -14.02 10.18 -22.88
CA LEU A 262 -14.10 11.48 -22.22
C LEU A 262 -14.71 12.56 -23.12
N LYS A 263 -14.39 12.56 -24.42
CA LYS A 263 -14.96 13.49 -25.40
C LYS A 263 -16.48 13.39 -25.47
N TRP A 264 -17.03 12.18 -25.56
CA TRP A 264 -18.45 11.96 -25.81
C TRP A 264 -19.31 11.83 -24.54
N PHE A 265 -18.79 11.20 -23.47
CA PHE A 265 -19.51 10.95 -22.22
C PHE A 265 -19.16 11.94 -21.10
N GLY A 266 -17.99 12.60 -21.16
CA GLY A 266 -17.57 13.57 -20.14
C GLY A 266 -18.55 14.73 -19.89
N PRO A 267 -19.21 15.30 -20.92
CA PRO A 267 -20.26 16.31 -20.73
C PRO A 267 -21.59 15.77 -20.20
N ILE A 268 -21.77 14.44 -20.16
CA ILE A 268 -23.04 13.76 -19.86
C ILE A 268 -23.00 13.13 -18.46
N LEU A 269 -21.87 12.53 -18.06
CA LEU A 269 -21.73 11.84 -16.80
C LEU A 269 -21.36 12.80 -15.66
N PRO A 270 -21.94 12.62 -14.45
CA PRO A 270 -21.50 13.35 -13.27
C PRO A 270 -20.04 12.98 -12.94
N ARG A 271 -19.24 13.98 -12.54
CA ARG A 271 -17.86 13.72 -12.07
C ARG A 271 -17.92 12.80 -10.83
N PRO A 272 -17.13 11.72 -10.77
CA PRO A 272 -17.12 10.86 -9.59
C PRO A 272 -16.74 11.66 -8.35
N GLU A 273 -17.57 11.58 -7.31
CA GLU A 273 -17.15 12.06 -5.98
C GLU A 273 -16.03 11.14 -5.46
N PRO A 274 -14.97 11.69 -4.84
CA PRO A 274 -13.83 10.91 -4.37
C PRO A 274 -14.28 9.91 -3.30
N SER A 275 -13.82 8.65 -3.41
CA SER A 275 -14.19 7.60 -2.47
C SER A 275 -13.61 7.87 -1.07
N PHE A 276 -14.27 7.36 -0.03
CA PHE A 276 -13.79 7.46 1.36
C PHE A 276 -12.36 6.94 1.55
N THR A 277 -11.95 5.93 0.77
CA THR A 277 -10.58 5.39 0.81
C THR A 277 -9.54 6.33 0.19
N GLN A 278 -9.90 7.10 -0.83
CA GLN A 278 -9.04 8.15 -1.40
C GLN A 278 -8.95 9.37 -0.48
N VAL A 279 -10.07 9.77 0.13
CA VAL A 279 -10.10 10.86 1.11
C VAL A 279 -9.34 10.47 2.39
N ALA A 280 -9.48 9.23 2.87
CA ALA A 280 -8.75 8.72 4.03
C ALA A 280 -7.24 8.59 3.73
N GLY A 281 -6.87 8.17 2.52
CA GLY A 281 -5.47 8.13 2.08
C GLY A 281 -4.82 9.52 2.04
N GLN A 282 -5.54 10.52 1.53
CA GLN A 282 -5.09 11.91 1.53
C GLN A 282 -5.06 12.51 2.95
N ALA A 283 -6.02 12.16 3.82
CA ALA A 283 -6.02 12.60 5.21
C ALA A 283 -4.85 12.02 6.02
N LEU A 284 -4.44 10.78 5.75
CA LEU A 284 -3.33 10.13 6.45
C LEU A 284 -1.99 10.89 6.26
N VAL A 285 -1.81 11.54 5.09
CA VAL A 285 -0.66 12.38 4.77
C VAL A 285 -0.60 13.64 5.65
N PHE A 286 -1.72 14.13 6.17
CA PHE A 286 -1.78 15.29 7.07
C PHE A 286 -1.84 14.89 8.55
N VAL A 287 -2.47 13.75 8.89
CA VAL A 287 -2.65 13.30 10.28
C VAL A 287 -1.33 12.81 10.91
N LEU A 288 -0.48 12.12 10.14
CA LEU A 288 0.82 11.64 10.64
C LEU A 288 1.78 12.78 11.02
N PRO A 289 1.99 13.81 10.17
CA PRO A 289 2.79 14.99 10.55
C PRO A 289 2.16 15.79 11.68
N ALA A 290 0.83 15.95 11.70
CA ALA A 290 0.12 16.66 12.77
C ALA A 290 0.22 15.94 14.13
N ALA A 291 0.15 14.60 14.14
CA ALA A 291 0.38 13.79 15.34
C ALA A 291 1.83 13.90 15.82
N LEU A 292 2.81 13.95 14.91
CA LEU A 292 4.21 14.16 15.24
C LEU A 292 4.47 15.56 15.81
N LEU A 293 3.83 16.59 15.24
CA LEU A 293 3.88 17.98 15.72
C LEU A 293 3.19 18.14 17.08
N MET A 294 2.06 17.46 17.32
CA MET A 294 1.42 17.43 18.64
C MET A 294 2.27 16.72 19.69
N ALA A 295 2.97 15.64 19.32
CA ALA A 295 3.90 14.96 20.22
C ALA A 295 5.12 15.85 20.55
N LEU A 296 5.67 16.55 19.55
CA LEU A 296 6.77 17.50 19.73
C LEU A 296 6.34 18.73 20.57
N GLY A 297 5.14 19.26 20.28
CA GLY A 297 4.52 20.34 21.03
C GLY A 297 4.22 19.96 22.48
N GLY A 298 3.78 18.73 22.72
CA GLY A 298 3.59 18.16 24.06
C GLY A 298 4.89 18.09 24.86
N LEU A 299 6.00 17.67 24.23
CA LEU A 299 7.33 17.65 24.84
C LEU A 299 7.84 19.07 25.19
N VAL A 300 7.62 20.04 24.31
CA VAL A 300 7.97 21.45 24.55
C VAL A 300 7.11 22.05 25.67
N PHE A 301 5.80 21.78 25.66
CA PHE A 301 4.86 22.23 26.69
C PHE A 301 5.22 21.66 28.08
N LEU A 302 5.59 20.39 28.15
CA LEU A 302 6.04 19.75 29.39
C LEU A 302 7.31 20.44 29.94
N LYS A 303 8.27 20.78 29.05
CA LYS A 303 9.50 21.50 29.42
C LYS A 303 9.22 22.91 29.93
N ILE A 304 8.26 23.62 29.32
CA ILE A 304 7.82 24.95 29.77
C ILE A 304 7.12 24.87 31.14
N GLN A 305 6.26 23.86 31.36
CA GLN A 305 5.58 23.65 32.65
C GLN A 305 6.57 23.38 33.79
N VAL A 306 7.58 22.54 33.55
CA VAL A 306 8.64 22.25 34.54
C VAL A 306 9.44 23.51 34.88
N ASN A 307 9.76 24.34 33.88
CA ASN A 307 10.45 25.63 34.08
C ASN A 307 9.60 26.67 34.82
N ARG A 308 8.28 26.72 34.58
CA ARG A 308 7.38 27.65 35.28
C ARG A 308 7.20 27.28 36.76
N LYS A 309 7.05 25.98 37.07
CA LYS A 309 6.93 25.50 38.46
C LYS A 309 8.22 25.73 39.27
N THR A 310 9.39 25.59 38.64
CA THR A 310 10.69 25.88 39.28
C THR A 310 10.92 27.38 39.49
N ALA A 311 10.31 28.26 38.69
CA ALA A 311 10.37 29.71 38.91
C ALA A 311 9.47 30.17 40.07
N HIS A 312 8.22 29.68 40.16
CA HIS A 312 7.29 30.06 41.22
C HIS A 312 7.77 29.63 42.63
N LEU A 313 8.42 28.47 42.75
CA LEU A 313 9.02 28.02 44.01
C LEU A 313 10.23 28.86 44.45
N ARG A 314 10.89 29.57 43.52
CA ARG A 314 11.99 30.48 43.84
C ARG A 314 11.51 31.82 44.40
N GLU A 315 10.35 32.30 43.95
CA GLU A 315 9.82 33.61 44.37
C GLU A 315 9.27 33.61 45.81
N GLU A 316 8.62 32.52 46.24
CA GLU A 316 8.07 32.39 47.60
C GLU A 316 9.15 32.31 48.69
N VAL A 317 10.30 31.68 48.38
CA VAL A 317 11.45 31.61 49.29
C VAL A 317 12.12 32.98 49.48
N GLU A 318 12.04 33.85 48.46
CA GLU A 318 12.75 35.12 48.45
C GLU A 318 12.06 36.20 49.30
N GLN A 319 10.72 36.17 49.41
CA GLN A 319 9.97 37.14 50.21
C GLN A 319 10.11 36.93 51.72
N ARG A 320 10.16 35.68 52.21
CA ARG A 320 10.27 35.38 53.65
C ARG A 320 11.64 35.79 54.23
N LYS A 321 12.71 35.75 53.42
CA LYS A 321 14.07 36.18 53.82
C LYS A 321 14.21 37.69 54.04
N ARG A 322 13.40 38.53 53.38
CA ARG A 322 13.62 39.99 53.39
C ARG A 322 13.18 40.68 54.68
N ALA A 323 12.18 40.14 55.39
CA ALA A 323 11.65 40.75 56.62
C ALA A 323 12.50 40.46 57.88
N GLU A 324 13.08 39.26 58.00
CA GLU A 324 14.00 38.91 59.10
C GLU A 324 15.35 39.66 59.00
N ALA A 325 15.75 40.04 57.79
CA ALA A 325 17.03 40.68 57.51
C ALA A 325 17.13 42.16 57.93
N GLN A 326 16.07 42.83 58.37
CA GLN A 326 16.10 44.27 58.67
C GLN A 326 16.32 44.60 60.16
N VAL A 327 15.86 43.75 61.08
CA VAL A 327 16.06 43.93 62.54
C VAL A 327 17.41 43.37 63.00
N ALA A 328 17.95 42.34 62.33
CA ALA A 328 19.35 41.93 62.48
C ALA A 328 20.31 43.05 62.05
N ARG A 329 19.98 43.75 60.96
CA ARG A 329 20.86 44.69 60.26
C ARG A 329 21.42 45.85 61.09
N SER A 330 20.69 46.37 62.08
CA SER A 330 21.16 47.53 62.87
C SER A 330 22.04 47.17 64.08
N ARG A 331 21.90 45.95 64.62
CA ARG A 331 22.76 45.44 65.70
C ARG A 331 23.96 44.69 65.13
N GLU A 332 23.77 44.04 63.98
CA GLU A 332 24.86 43.71 63.07
C GLU A 332 25.65 44.97 62.75
N TRP A 333 25.06 46.05 62.22
CA TRP A 333 25.84 47.18 61.69
C TRP A 333 26.97 47.75 62.60
N MET A 334 26.83 47.79 63.93
CA MET A 334 27.88 48.26 64.84
C MET A 334 28.91 47.17 65.21
N HIS A 335 28.47 45.91 65.34
CA HIS A 335 29.37 44.76 65.40
C HIS A 335 30.11 44.62 64.08
N SER A 336 29.38 44.52 62.98
CA SER A 336 29.77 44.67 61.57
C SER A 336 30.74 45.83 61.34
N LEU A 337 30.58 47.02 61.93
CA LEU A 337 31.55 48.10 61.72
C LEU A 337 32.94 47.78 62.28
N LEU A 338 33.02 47.22 63.50
CA LEU A 338 34.29 46.79 64.10
C LEU A 338 34.78 45.44 63.54
N ASP A 339 33.86 44.56 63.16
CA ASP A 339 34.08 43.24 62.55
C ASP A 339 34.50 43.36 61.07
N HIS A 340 34.15 44.46 60.40
CA HIS A 340 34.55 44.79 59.01
C HIS A 340 35.73 45.76 58.92
N LEU A 341 36.30 46.21 60.05
CA LEU A 341 37.66 46.73 59.99
C LEU A 341 38.57 45.56 59.57
N PRO A 342 39.40 45.70 58.52
CA PRO A 342 40.30 44.64 58.05
C PRO A 342 41.54 44.53 58.95
N LEU A 343 41.30 44.55 60.26
CA LEU A 343 42.26 44.56 61.33
C LEU A 343 41.75 43.60 62.41
N SER A 344 42.60 42.70 62.88
CA SER A 344 42.33 41.91 64.08
C SER A 344 42.44 42.82 65.30
N VAL A 345 41.30 43.20 65.89
CA VAL A 345 41.24 44.15 67.00
C VAL A 345 40.77 43.45 68.27
N TYR A 346 41.51 43.61 69.36
CA TYR A 346 41.14 43.02 70.65
C TYR A 346 41.59 43.89 71.84
N LEU A 347 40.89 43.73 72.96
CA LEU A 347 41.20 44.36 74.24
C LEU A 347 41.78 43.34 75.20
N GLN A 348 42.93 43.66 75.77
CA GLN A 348 43.66 42.80 76.70
C GLN A 348 43.88 43.51 78.04
N THR A 349 43.61 42.84 79.16
CA THR A 349 43.83 43.38 80.51
C THR A 349 45.28 43.22 80.96
N GLY A 350 45.68 43.98 81.99
CA GLY A 350 47.01 43.85 82.62
C GLY A 350 47.29 42.50 83.30
N LYS A 351 46.28 41.63 83.42
CA LYS A 351 46.41 40.25 83.89
C LYS A 351 46.55 39.23 82.74
N HIS A 352 46.71 39.72 81.51
CA HIS A 352 46.83 38.95 80.28
C HIS A 352 45.53 38.33 79.78
N GLU A 353 44.35 38.82 80.14
CA GLU A 353 43.07 38.27 79.65
C GLU A 353 42.51 39.08 78.48
N ILE A 354 41.91 38.42 77.49
CA ILE A 354 41.25 39.10 76.36
C ILE A 354 39.75 39.27 76.67
N THR A 355 39.30 40.49 76.89
CA THR A 355 37.91 40.79 77.30
C THR A 355 36.99 41.12 76.13
N PHE A 356 37.54 41.63 75.04
CA PHE A 356 36.81 41.94 73.82
C PHE A 356 37.68 41.63 72.61
N ALA A 357 37.04 41.21 71.54
CA ALA A 357 37.67 41.03 70.24
C ALA A 357 36.64 41.33 69.15
N ASN A 358 37.08 41.82 68.00
CA ASN A 358 36.23 41.85 66.81
C ASN A 358 36.23 40.47 66.12
N GLU A 359 35.33 40.27 65.18
CA GLU A 359 35.20 39.01 64.44
C GLU A 359 36.47 38.69 63.65
N HIS A 360 37.13 39.71 63.08
CA HIS A 360 38.38 39.50 62.36
C HIS A 360 39.44 38.81 63.26
N PHE A 361 39.52 39.18 64.54
CA PHE A 361 40.36 38.50 65.53
C PHE A 361 39.83 37.12 65.93
N ARG A 362 38.53 36.98 66.24
CA ARG A 362 37.88 35.72 66.66
C ARG A 362 37.80 34.65 65.56
N CYS A 363 37.97 35.02 64.30
CA CYS A 363 38.07 34.05 63.20
C CYS A 363 39.49 33.49 63.07
N GLY A 364 40.52 34.24 63.48
CA GLY A 364 41.91 33.77 63.45
C GLY A 364 42.31 32.94 64.67
N HIS A 365 41.58 33.07 65.77
CA HIS A 365 41.94 32.50 67.08
C HIS A 365 40.70 31.92 67.78
N ASP A 366 40.90 31.03 68.75
CA ASP A 366 39.81 30.34 69.45
C ASP A 366 38.85 31.35 70.12
N LYS A 367 37.54 31.10 70.02
CA LYS A 367 36.50 32.14 70.08
C LYS A 367 36.15 32.64 71.49
N ASP A 368 36.78 32.08 72.52
CA ASP A 368 36.44 32.37 73.91
C ASP A 368 37.18 33.61 74.44
N THR A 369 36.43 34.70 74.60
CA THR A 369 36.84 35.86 75.39
C THR A 369 36.83 35.51 76.89
N GLY A 370 37.79 36.02 77.66
CA GLY A 370 37.97 35.74 79.08
C GLY A 370 39.11 34.77 79.39
N ARG A 371 39.83 34.30 78.36
CA ARG A 371 41.04 33.46 78.50
C ARG A 371 42.34 34.28 78.40
N PRO A 372 43.47 33.75 78.91
CA PRO A 372 44.74 34.40 78.78
C PRO A 372 45.23 34.53 77.32
N CYS A 373 45.74 35.70 76.95
CA CYS A 373 46.15 36.05 75.59
C CYS A 373 47.23 35.11 75.01
N HIS A 374 48.08 34.52 75.86
CA HIS A 374 49.15 33.63 75.41
C HIS A 374 48.65 32.24 75.01
N GLU A 375 47.52 31.84 75.60
CA GLU A 375 46.78 30.65 75.21
C GLU A 375 45.99 30.93 73.92
N VAL A 376 45.33 32.09 73.84
CA VAL A 376 44.48 32.45 72.68
C VAL A 376 45.30 32.77 71.43
N LEU A 377 46.38 33.55 71.53
CA LEU A 377 47.17 34.04 70.37
C LEU A 377 48.31 33.12 69.94
N TYR A 378 48.81 32.30 70.86
CA TYR A 378 50.02 31.50 70.64
C TYR A 378 49.86 30.03 71.06
N GLY A 379 48.71 29.61 71.60
CA GLY A 379 48.46 28.23 72.03
C GLY A 379 49.39 27.75 73.16
N SER A 380 50.05 28.68 73.87
CA SER A 380 51.08 28.35 74.86
C SER A 380 50.49 28.29 76.27
N PRO A 381 50.87 27.31 77.11
CA PRO A 381 50.40 27.23 78.50
C PRO A 381 51.09 28.20 79.45
N ALA A 382 52.11 28.95 78.98
CA ALA A 382 52.86 29.90 79.79
C ALA A 382 52.94 31.29 79.12
N PRO A 383 52.95 32.39 79.89
CA PRO A 383 53.08 33.73 79.34
C PRO A 383 54.37 33.92 78.53
N CYS A 384 54.30 34.75 77.49
CA CYS A 384 55.43 35.05 76.63
C CYS A 384 56.64 35.56 77.43
N VAL A 385 57.84 35.03 77.15
CA VAL A 385 59.10 35.45 77.82
C VAL A 385 59.30 36.97 77.71
N THR A 386 58.98 37.54 76.55
CA THR A 386 58.99 38.99 76.31
C THR A 386 57.59 39.45 75.94
N CYS A 387 56.79 39.85 76.95
CA CYS A 387 55.39 40.26 76.75
C CYS A 387 55.28 41.72 76.27
N ARG A 388 54.89 41.89 74.99
CA ARG A 388 54.70 43.21 74.36
C ARG A 388 53.56 44.01 74.97
N ALA A 389 52.47 43.37 75.41
CA ALA A 389 51.34 44.03 76.07
C ALA A 389 51.71 44.60 77.45
N LYS A 390 52.53 43.87 78.22
CA LYS A 390 53.05 44.34 79.52
C LYS A 390 54.00 45.53 79.34
N GLN A 391 54.81 45.53 78.28
CA GLN A 391 55.68 46.67 77.92
C GLN A 391 54.86 47.94 77.65
N VAL A 392 53.74 47.84 76.93
CA VAL A 392 52.84 48.97 76.63
C VAL A 392 52.15 49.51 77.90
N LEU A 393 51.69 48.64 78.81
CA LEU A 393 51.04 49.08 80.06
C LEU A 393 52.00 49.73 81.07
N GLN A 394 53.26 49.29 81.12
CA GLN A 394 54.27 49.86 82.03
C GLN A 394 54.88 51.17 81.50
N SER A 395 55.09 51.27 80.19
CA SER A 395 55.62 52.49 79.57
C SER A 395 54.56 53.56 79.33
N GLY A 396 53.30 53.17 79.12
CA GLY A 396 52.22 54.07 78.72
C GLY A 396 52.27 54.50 77.25
N GLU A 397 53.18 53.92 76.44
CA GLU A 397 53.37 54.25 75.02
C GLU A 397 52.99 53.07 74.09
N ALA A 398 52.60 53.39 72.86
CA ALA A 398 52.19 52.39 71.86
C ALA A 398 53.41 51.69 71.18
N LEU A 399 53.20 50.47 70.66
CA LEU A 399 54.26 49.65 70.06
C LEU A 399 53.81 48.90 68.79
N THR A 400 54.64 48.86 67.73
CA THR A 400 54.34 48.20 66.43
C THR A 400 55.43 47.20 65.98
N TRP A 401 55.07 46.07 65.38
CA TRP A 401 56.02 45.10 64.78
C TRP A 401 55.34 44.12 63.80
N GLU A 402 56.12 43.39 63.00
CA GLU A 402 55.62 42.36 62.07
C GLU A 402 55.68 40.94 62.67
N LYS A 403 54.64 40.16 62.38
CA LYS A 403 54.46 38.78 62.82
C LYS A 403 54.02 37.94 61.62
N LEU A 404 54.80 36.92 61.28
CA LEU A 404 54.36 35.87 60.38
C LEU A 404 53.57 34.84 61.19
N GLU A 405 52.31 34.63 60.83
CA GLU A 405 51.48 33.61 61.45
C GLU A 405 51.80 32.22 60.87
N PRO A 406 51.60 31.13 61.62
CA PRO A 406 51.84 29.77 61.14
C PRO A 406 51.01 29.38 59.91
N ASP A 407 49.92 30.09 59.66
CA ASP A 407 49.00 29.87 58.53
C ASP A 407 49.40 30.66 57.26
N GLY A 408 50.55 31.33 57.28
CA GLY A 408 51.15 32.00 56.12
C GLY A 408 50.75 33.47 55.95
N ARG A 409 49.87 34.01 56.80
CA ARG A 409 49.53 35.44 56.79
C ARG A 409 50.64 36.27 57.41
N THR A 410 50.92 37.43 56.81
CA THR A 410 51.90 38.39 57.36
C THR A 410 51.15 39.52 58.03
N LEU A 411 51.21 39.58 59.35
CA LEU A 411 50.49 40.55 60.15
C LEU A 411 51.42 41.66 60.66
N LEU A 412 51.01 42.91 60.53
CA LEU A 412 51.62 44.06 61.18
C LEU A 412 50.80 44.41 62.42
N VAL A 413 51.36 44.18 63.61
CA VAL A 413 50.67 44.30 64.90
C VAL A 413 51.00 45.65 65.56
N HIS A 414 49.97 46.36 66.05
CA HIS A 414 50.07 47.65 66.74
C HIS A 414 49.26 47.66 68.06
N ASN A 415 49.91 47.95 69.19
CA ASN A 415 49.29 47.92 70.52
C ASN A 415 49.31 49.30 71.19
N VAL A 416 48.20 49.71 71.81
CA VAL A 416 47.97 51.03 72.43
C VAL A 416 47.28 50.90 73.81
N PRO A 417 47.62 51.72 74.83
CA PRO A 417 46.91 51.70 76.12
C PRO A 417 45.53 52.38 76.05
N PHE A 418 44.52 51.81 76.73
CA PHE A 418 43.10 52.22 76.72
C PHE A 418 42.42 52.03 78.10
N ARG A 419 41.22 52.61 78.33
CA ARG A 419 40.42 52.43 79.57
C ARG A 419 39.02 51.92 79.25
N ASP A 420 38.58 50.89 79.97
CA ASP A 420 37.27 50.26 79.77
C ASP A 420 36.12 51.07 80.42
N MET A 421 34.85 50.68 80.16
CA MET A 421 33.62 51.35 80.63
C MET A 421 33.52 51.46 82.17
N ASP A 422 34.25 50.60 82.90
CA ASP A 422 34.35 50.62 84.36
C ASP A 422 35.57 51.41 84.90
N GLY A 423 36.43 51.94 83.99
CA GLY A 423 37.60 52.75 84.30
C GLY A 423 38.95 52.01 84.39
N SER A 424 38.96 50.68 84.22
CA SER A 424 40.15 49.83 84.34
C SER A 424 41.14 49.98 83.16
N PRO A 425 42.48 49.91 83.37
CA PRO A 425 43.47 50.01 82.29
C PRO A 425 43.61 48.71 81.49
N VAL A 426 43.46 48.81 80.18
CA VAL A 426 43.54 47.71 79.19
C VAL A 426 44.41 48.11 77.99
N VAL A 427 44.82 47.16 77.16
CA VAL A 427 45.55 47.39 75.90
C VAL A 427 44.61 47.10 74.75
N LEU A 428 44.44 48.06 73.85
CA LEU A 428 43.82 47.86 72.55
C LEU A 428 44.90 47.47 71.56
N ALA A 429 44.82 46.26 71.06
CA ALA A 429 45.71 45.72 70.06
C ALA A 429 44.98 45.63 68.71
N ALA A 430 45.63 46.09 67.64
CA ALA A 430 45.14 46.05 66.28
C ALA A 430 46.23 45.46 65.38
N ALA A 431 45.94 44.35 64.71
CA ALA A 431 46.86 43.71 63.78
C ALA A 431 46.30 43.73 62.36
N MET A 432 47.08 44.24 61.40
CA MET A 432 46.69 44.33 59.99
C MET A 432 47.35 43.23 59.18
N ASP A 433 46.57 42.54 58.37
CA ASP A 433 47.12 41.65 57.37
C ASP A 433 47.64 42.47 56.17
N ILE A 434 48.95 42.41 55.91
CA ILE A 434 49.58 43.08 54.77
C ILE A 434 49.73 42.16 53.55
N THR A 435 49.04 41.00 53.55
CA THR A 435 49.04 40.04 52.44
C THR A 435 48.54 40.66 51.14
N GLU A 436 47.61 41.62 51.14
CA GLU A 436 47.10 42.22 49.90
C GLU A 436 48.12 43.11 49.17
N THR A 437 49.01 43.77 49.89
CA THR A 437 50.15 44.50 49.29
C THR A 437 51.13 43.54 48.62
N LYS A 438 51.30 42.34 49.19
CA LYS A 438 51.99 41.22 48.54
C LYS A 438 51.19 40.65 47.36
N ARG A 439 49.86 40.59 47.46
CA ARG A 439 48.98 40.22 46.35
C ARG A 439 49.00 41.22 45.21
N ILE A 440 49.30 42.49 45.40
CA ILE A 440 49.47 43.47 44.31
C ILE A 440 50.77 43.18 43.54
N GLU A 441 51.87 42.82 44.23
CA GLU A 441 53.07 42.29 43.57
C GLU A 441 52.76 40.98 42.83
N GLU A 442 51.99 40.08 43.44
CA GLU A 442 51.52 38.86 42.77
C GLU A 442 50.54 39.16 41.63
N ALA A 443 49.67 40.16 41.72
CA ALA A 443 48.69 40.54 40.70
C ALA A 443 49.34 41.25 39.50
N LEU A 444 50.46 41.96 39.72
CA LEU A 444 51.31 42.43 38.63
C LEU A 444 51.94 41.23 37.91
N ASN A 445 52.41 40.24 38.66
CA ASN A 445 52.92 38.98 38.12
C ASN A 445 51.81 38.15 37.44
N GLU A 446 50.59 38.19 37.97
CA GLU A 446 49.39 37.50 37.46
C GLU A 446 48.85 38.19 36.21
N SER A 447 48.94 39.52 36.12
CA SER A 447 48.64 40.29 34.90
C SER A 447 49.69 40.03 33.82
N GLU A 448 50.98 39.97 34.16
CA GLU A 448 52.05 39.62 33.20
C GLU A 448 51.87 38.17 32.71
N ASN A 449 51.58 37.24 33.63
CA ASN A 449 51.23 35.86 33.31
C ASN A 449 49.96 35.79 32.48
N LEU A 450 48.92 36.58 32.78
CA LEU A 450 47.67 36.63 32.00
C LEU A 450 47.96 37.10 30.56
N TYR A 451 48.72 38.17 30.36
CA TYR A 451 49.10 38.62 29.02
C TYR A 451 49.94 37.57 28.28
N ARG A 452 50.90 36.93 28.96
CA ARG A 452 51.73 35.86 28.39
C ARG A 452 50.87 34.63 28.03
N THR A 453 49.96 34.22 28.90
CA THR A 453 49.00 33.14 28.68
C THR A 453 48.04 33.47 27.55
N LEU A 454 47.52 34.70 27.44
CA LEU A 454 46.62 35.12 26.35
C LEU A 454 47.33 35.08 25.00
N ILE A 455 48.57 35.58 24.91
CA ILE A 455 49.35 35.55 23.67
C ILE A 455 49.75 34.12 23.31
N ASN A 456 50.16 33.30 24.29
CA ASN A 456 50.57 31.91 24.04
C ASN A 456 49.39 30.98 23.69
N ASN A 457 48.18 31.26 24.19
CA ASN A 457 46.96 30.52 23.81
C ASN A 457 46.24 31.10 22.59
N MET A 458 46.69 32.24 22.05
CA MET A 458 46.17 32.75 20.79
C MET A 458 46.59 31.80 19.65
N PRO A 459 45.69 31.41 18.75
CA PRO A 459 46.06 30.55 17.62
C PRO A 459 46.91 31.27 16.57
N ASP A 460 46.88 32.61 16.54
CA ASP A 460 47.62 33.44 15.59
C ASP A 460 49.06 33.68 16.05
N ILE A 461 50.04 33.59 15.14
CA ILE A 461 51.44 33.87 15.48
C ILE A 461 51.63 35.37 15.66
N VAL A 462 52.17 35.79 16.79
CA VAL A 462 52.50 37.19 17.07
C VAL A 462 54.01 37.37 17.05
N MET A 463 54.50 38.30 16.21
CA MET A 463 55.93 38.66 16.17
C MET A 463 56.11 40.16 16.31
N ARG A 464 57.17 40.59 16.99
CA ARG A 464 57.56 42.00 17.09
C ARG A 464 58.93 42.21 16.47
N TYR A 465 59.07 43.21 15.61
CA TYR A 465 60.30 43.55 14.89
C TYR A 465 60.86 44.89 15.38
N ASP A 466 62.18 45.01 15.40
CA ASP A 466 62.88 46.28 15.53
C ASP A 466 63.19 46.93 14.16
N ARG A 467 63.77 48.13 14.18
CA ARG A 467 64.13 48.87 12.96
C ARG A 467 65.19 48.19 12.10
N GLN A 468 65.91 47.20 12.62
CA GLN A 468 66.84 46.38 11.86
C GLN A 468 66.18 45.11 11.31
N LEU A 469 64.84 45.03 11.38
CA LEU A 469 64.02 43.89 10.96
C LEU A 469 64.32 42.60 11.75
N ARG A 470 64.93 42.73 12.94
CA ARG A 470 65.20 41.60 13.82
C ARG A 470 64.02 41.39 14.75
N ARG A 471 63.66 40.13 14.97
CA ARG A 471 62.55 39.75 15.84
C ARG A 471 62.92 39.95 17.30
N ARG A 472 62.20 40.81 18.01
CA ARG A 472 62.33 41.07 19.46
C ARG A 472 61.41 40.19 20.30
N PHE A 473 60.30 39.76 19.73
CA PHE A 473 59.36 38.85 20.36
C PHE A 473 58.75 37.92 19.30
N VAL A 474 58.52 36.68 19.67
CA VAL A 474 57.76 35.69 18.90
C VAL A 474 56.96 34.87 19.90
N SER A 475 55.65 34.70 19.68
CA SER A 475 54.77 33.88 20.51
C SER A 475 55.12 32.39 20.43
N GLU A 476 54.81 31.62 21.48
CA GLU A 476 55.14 30.19 21.57
C GLU A 476 54.50 29.32 20.49
N ASN A 477 53.32 29.68 20.00
CA ASN A 477 52.60 28.95 18.96
C ASN A 477 53.36 28.83 17.63
N ILE A 478 54.41 29.63 17.37
CA ILE A 478 55.27 29.49 16.19
C ILE A 478 55.88 28.09 16.07
N GLU A 479 56.08 27.40 17.19
CA GLU A 479 56.68 26.06 17.23
C GLU A 479 55.77 25.02 16.58
N GLN A 480 54.44 25.19 16.69
CA GLN A 480 53.47 24.30 16.05
C GLN A 480 53.53 24.37 14.52
N TYR A 481 53.85 25.54 13.96
CA TYR A 481 53.92 25.77 12.52
C TYR A 481 55.32 25.49 11.96
N SER A 482 56.36 25.96 12.65
CA SER A 482 57.74 25.92 12.17
C SER A 482 58.56 24.73 12.66
N GLY A 483 58.16 24.10 13.78
CA GLY A 483 58.91 23.06 14.48
C GLY A 483 60.09 23.56 15.30
N PHE A 484 60.29 24.88 15.40
CA PHE A 484 61.36 25.49 16.19
C PHE A 484 60.80 26.36 17.32
N PRO A 485 61.43 26.37 18.51
CA PRO A 485 60.98 27.22 19.61
C PRO A 485 61.21 28.71 19.29
N PRO A 486 60.47 29.64 19.94
CA PRO A 486 60.61 31.08 19.71
C PRO A 486 62.05 31.60 19.75
N ALA A 487 62.87 31.06 20.66
CA ALA A 487 64.28 31.41 20.81
C ALA A 487 65.11 31.25 19.52
N TYR A 488 64.72 30.36 18.61
CA TYR A 488 65.38 30.19 17.32
C TYR A 488 65.24 31.43 16.43
N PHE A 489 64.12 32.16 16.56
CA PHE A 489 63.74 33.28 15.72
C PHE A 489 64.20 34.64 16.28
N ILE A 490 64.31 34.74 17.61
CA ILE A 490 64.69 35.99 18.28
C ILE A 490 66.06 36.47 17.80
N GLY A 491 66.15 37.76 17.50
CA GLY A 491 67.35 38.43 17.05
C GLY A 491 67.71 38.19 15.58
N LYS A 492 67.01 37.33 14.84
CA LYS A 492 67.31 37.03 13.43
C LYS A 492 66.38 37.74 12.45
N THR A 493 66.95 38.09 11.30
CA THR A 493 66.23 38.57 10.10
C THR A 493 65.67 37.40 9.29
N ASN A 494 64.78 37.66 8.32
CA ASN A 494 64.23 36.62 7.44
C ASN A 494 65.32 35.85 6.68
N ARG A 495 66.35 36.54 6.20
CA ARG A 495 67.49 35.94 5.49
C ARG A 495 68.34 35.03 6.37
N GLU A 496 68.61 35.42 7.62
CA GLU A 496 69.39 34.61 8.58
C GLU A 496 68.66 33.34 9.03
N LEU A 497 67.34 33.26 8.83
CA LEU A 497 66.52 32.07 9.08
C LEU A 497 66.47 31.10 7.89
N GLY A 498 67.09 31.44 6.76
CA GLY A 498 67.09 30.60 5.56
C GLY A 498 65.73 30.52 4.86
N MET A 499 64.86 31.52 5.04
CA MET A 499 63.60 31.61 4.29
C MET A 499 63.91 31.84 2.79
N PRO A 500 63.05 31.36 1.86
CA PRO A 500 63.23 31.60 0.42
C PRO A 500 63.46 33.08 0.11
N GLU A 501 64.33 33.38 -0.86
CA GLU A 501 64.77 34.76 -1.09
C GLU A 501 63.62 35.69 -1.48
N ASP A 502 62.68 35.22 -2.30
CA ASP A 502 61.51 36.00 -2.72
C ASP A 502 60.57 36.28 -1.54
N LEU A 503 60.35 35.32 -0.65
CA LEU A 503 59.53 35.50 0.54
C LEU A 503 60.22 36.43 1.56
N SER A 504 61.53 36.28 1.74
CA SER A 504 62.31 37.15 2.63
C SER A 504 62.25 38.60 2.15
N ARG A 505 62.43 38.84 0.85
CA ARG A 505 62.35 40.17 0.24
C ARG A 505 60.96 40.77 0.41
N PHE A 506 59.92 39.99 0.07
CA PHE A 506 58.53 40.40 0.25
C PHE A 506 58.24 40.83 1.70
N MET A 507 58.62 40.02 2.68
CA MET A 507 58.36 40.32 4.09
C MET A 507 59.17 41.53 4.59
N ASP A 508 60.46 41.61 4.24
CA ASP A 508 61.33 42.71 4.66
C ASP A 508 60.82 44.06 4.12
N GLU A 509 60.39 44.11 2.86
CA GLU A 509 59.82 45.32 2.23
C GLU A 509 58.53 45.78 2.94
N HIS A 510 57.62 44.85 3.28
CA HIS A 510 56.37 45.19 3.95
C HIS A 510 56.60 45.67 5.39
N ILE A 511 57.52 45.06 6.14
CA ILE A 511 57.87 45.51 7.50
C ILE A 511 58.54 46.88 7.45
N ALA A 512 59.51 47.09 6.54
CA ALA A 512 60.19 48.37 6.38
C ALA A 512 59.21 49.50 6.02
N LYS A 513 58.26 49.23 5.13
CA LYS A 513 57.22 50.19 4.75
C LYS A 513 56.37 50.64 5.93
N VAL A 514 56.05 49.78 6.89
CA VAL A 514 55.32 50.18 8.12
C VAL A 514 56.18 51.08 9.01
N PHE A 515 57.50 50.83 9.11
CA PHE A 515 58.41 51.73 9.83
C PHE A 515 58.54 53.11 9.19
N GLU A 516 58.48 53.19 7.86
CA GLU A 516 58.58 54.43 7.09
C GLU A 516 57.28 55.24 7.10
N THR A 517 56.15 54.59 6.86
CA THR A 517 54.84 55.24 6.71
C THR A 517 54.12 55.43 8.04
N GLY A 518 54.34 54.54 9.01
CA GLY A 518 53.58 54.49 10.25
C GLY A 518 52.12 54.09 10.08
N GLU A 519 51.76 53.49 8.94
CA GLU A 519 50.43 52.95 8.67
C GLU A 519 50.42 51.42 8.78
N PRO A 520 49.32 50.81 9.28
CA PRO A 520 49.18 49.36 9.31
C PRO A 520 49.02 48.79 7.90
N ILE A 521 49.59 47.59 7.66
CA ILE A 521 49.51 46.89 6.38
C ILE A 521 48.92 45.51 6.60
N GLY A 522 48.05 45.06 5.70
CA GLY A 522 47.53 43.69 5.68
C GLY A 522 47.69 43.07 4.31
N THR A 523 48.20 41.83 4.26
CA THR A 523 48.36 41.06 3.02
C THR A 523 48.32 39.58 3.34
N GLU A 524 47.98 38.76 2.36
CA GLU A 524 48.12 37.31 2.47
C GLU A 524 49.44 36.86 1.87
N PHE A 525 50.02 35.79 2.40
CA PHE A 525 51.16 35.13 1.78
C PHE A 525 51.10 33.62 1.97
N HIS A 526 51.83 32.93 1.09
CA HIS A 526 51.94 31.49 1.06
C HIS A 526 53.36 31.07 1.48
N VAL A 527 53.47 30.09 2.36
CA VAL A 527 54.77 29.55 2.77
C VAL A 527 54.73 28.02 2.79
N ASP A 528 55.71 27.43 2.12
CA ASP A 528 56.00 26.01 2.20
C ASP A 528 57.16 25.82 3.17
N TRP A 529 56.91 25.10 4.27
CA TRP A 529 57.88 24.89 5.34
C TRP A 529 57.84 23.43 5.81
N ASN A 530 59.00 22.76 5.81
CA ASN A 530 59.14 21.34 6.21
C ASN A 530 58.13 20.38 5.52
N GLY A 531 57.84 20.61 4.24
CA GLY A 531 56.90 19.78 3.46
C GLY A 531 55.42 19.99 3.78
N ARG A 532 55.08 20.99 4.60
CA ARG A 532 53.72 21.47 4.83
C ARG A 532 53.53 22.84 4.20
N SER A 533 52.32 23.08 3.71
CA SER A 533 51.96 24.27 2.96
C SER A 533 50.94 25.07 3.78
N PHE A 534 51.26 26.33 4.08
CA PHE A 534 50.42 27.21 4.89
C PHE A 534 50.10 28.49 4.13
N ARG A 535 48.88 29.01 4.33
CA ARG A 535 48.46 30.33 3.87
C ARG A 535 48.11 31.19 5.07
N PHE A 536 48.79 32.32 5.20
CA PHE A 536 48.63 33.24 6.32
C PHE A 536 48.00 34.56 5.85
N ASP A 537 46.96 35.04 6.57
CA ASP A 537 46.59 36.47 6.58
C ASP A 537 47.55 37.18 7.54
N TRP A 538 48.37 38.07 7.00
CA TRP A 538 49.45 38.73 7.71
C TRP A 538 49.15 40.22 7.91
N ARG A 539 49.02 40.60 9.17
CA ARG A 539 48.71 41.98 9.58
C ARG A 539 49.87 42.57 10.34
N LEU A 540 50.30 43.76 9.94
CA LEU A 540 51.40 44.52 10.51
C LEU A 540 50.88 45.82 11.11
N PHE A 541 51.27 46.13 12.34
CA PHE A 541 50.83 47.31 13.07
C PHE A 541 52.04 48.04 13.71
N PRO A 542 52.11 49.37 13.58
CA PRO A 542 53.18 50.14 14.20
C PRO A 542 52.90 50.40 15.68
N GLU A 543 53.93 50.28 16.51
CA GLU A 543 53.89 50.65 17.93
C GLU A 543 54.69 51.93 18.13
N ARG A 544 54.03 52.92 18.75
CA ARG A 544 54.56 54.27 18.91
C ARG A 544 55.03 54.49 20.34
N ASP A 545 56.14 55.22 20.48
CA ASP A 545 56.57 55.75 21.77
C ASP A 545 55.71 56.95 22.21
N ALA A 546 55.99 57.49 23.40
CA ALA A 546 55.29 58.64 23.96
C ALA A 546 55.42 59.91 23.09
N ASP A 547 56.44 59.98 22.22
CA ASP A 547 56.71 61.06 21.29
C ASP A 547 56.07 60.81 19.90
N GLY A 548 55.29 59.73 19.75
CA GLY A 548 54.54 59.39 18.54
C GLY A 548 55.34 58.72 17.42
N LYS A 549 56.62 58.41 17.65
CA LYS A 549 57.52 57.79 16.66
C LYS A 549 57.40 56.27 16.69
N VAL A 550 57.41 55.63 15.52
CA VAL A 550 57.34 54.16 15.41
C VAL A 550 58.65 53.55 15.93
N GLN A 551 58.55 52.85 17.07
CA GLN A 551 59.67 52.20 17.75
C GLN A 551 59.83 50.74 17.30
N THR A 552 58.71 50.03 17.18
CA THR A 552 58.64 48.61 16.81
C THR A 552 57.44 48.37 15.91
N VAL A 553 57.47 47.26 15.16
CA VAL A 553 56.32 46.81 14.36
C VAL A 553 55.90 45.44 14.86
N SER A 554 54.65 45.31 15.27
CA SER A 554 54.05 44.04 15.65
C SER A 554 53.30 43.44 14.48
N SER A 555 53.32 42.12 14.37
CA SER A 555 52.64 41.40 13.32
C SER A 555 51.85 40.22 13.87
N ILE A 556 50.71 39.96 13.25
CA ILE A 556 49.84 38.83 13.52
C ILE A 556 49.73 38.01 12.24
N HIS A 557 50.02 36.71 12.32
CA HIS A 557 49.89 35.77 11.21
C HIS A 557 48.78 34.78 11.56
N ARG A 558 47.65 34.87 10.85
CA ARG A 558 46.51 33.98 11.01
C ARG A 558 46.49 32.92 9.93
N ASP A 559 46.47 31.64 10.33
CA ASP A 559 46.36 30.54 9.38
C ASP A 559 44.94 30.48 8.79
N ILE A 560 44.83 30.74 7.48
CA ILE A 560 43.59 30.70 6.70
C ILE A 560 43.55 29.50 5.75
N THR A 561 44.48 28.55 5.88
CA THR A 561 44.61 27.38 5.01
C THR A 561 43.32 26.56 4.97
N ARG A 562 42.74 26.25 6.13
CA ARG A 562 41.49 25.48 6.23
C ARG A 562 40.31 26.19 5.59
N GLN A 563 40.23 27.52 5.74
CA GLN A 563 39.14 28.31 5.16
C GLN A 563 39.19 28.25 3.63
N HIS A 564 40.37 28.44 3.03
CA HIS A 564 40.55 28.31 1.58
C HIS A 564 40.34 26.89 1.06
N LEU A 565 40.80 25.87 1.79
CA LEU A 565 40.54 24.47 1.40
C LEU A 565 39.06 24.15 1.41
N MET A 566 38.32 24.61 2.43
CA MET A 566 36.88 24.38 2.54
C MET A 566 36.10 25.18 1.48
N GLU A 567 36.55 26.37 1.11
CA GLU A 567 36.00 27.13 -0.02
C GLU A 567 36.25 26.42 -1.36
N ALA A 568 37.45 25.90 -1.60
CA ALA A 568 37.78 25.13 -2.80
C ALA A 568 36.99 23.82 -2.87
N GLU A 569 36.87 23.10 -1.75
CA GLU A 569 36.06 21.88 -1.63
C GLU A 569 34.58 22.18 -1.91
N TYR A 570 34.05 23.26 -1.34
CA TYR A 570 32.68 23.70 -1.61
C TYR A 570 32.46 24.00 -3.10
N GLN A 571 33.39 24.69 -3.77
CA GLN A 571 33.31 24.95 -5.21
C GLN A 571 33.35 23.65 -6.02
N LEU A 572 34.18 22.69 -5.63
CA LEU A 572 34.25 21.37 -6.28
C LEU A 572 32.94 20.60 -6.12
N LEU A 573 32.40 20.51 -4.90
CA LEU A 573 31.12 19.85 -4.63
C LEU A 573 29.96 20.52 -5.37
N PHE A 574 29.90 21.85 -5.32
CA PHE A 574 28.88 22.63 -6.00
C PHE A 574 28.90 22.42 -7.52
N ASN A 575 30.09 22.41 -8.12
CA ASN A 575 30.26 22.20 -9.57
C ASN A 575 30.07 20.74 -9.98
N GLY A 576 30.36 19.79 -9.09
CA GLY A 576 30.23 18.36 -9.30
C GLY A 576 28.81 17.79 -9.09
N MET A 577 27.87 18.57 -8.55
CA MET A 577 26.48 18.15 -8.41
C MET A 577 25.87 17.74 -9.76
N LEU A 578 25.11 16.64 -9.75
CA LEU A 578 24.33 16.18 -10.91
C LEU A 578 22.97 16.89 -11.00
N ASP A 579 22.40 17.23 -9.84
CA ASP A 579 21.13 17.94 -9.74
C ASP A 579 21.34 19.44 -10.02
N GLY A 580 20.38 20.03 -10.73
CA GLY A 580 20.34 21.46 -10.96
C GLY A 580 20.12 22.19 -9.65
N PHE A 581 20.98 23.16 -9.34
CA PHE A 581 20.85 24.03 -8.18
C PHE A 581 20.71 25.47 -8.64
N ALA A 582 19.76 26.19 -8.04
CA ALA A 582 19.65 27.64 -8.17
C ALA A 582 19.27 28.29 -6.82
N SER A 583 19.86 29.44 -6.51
CA SER A 583 19.55 30.25 -5.33
C SER A 583 19.03 31.60 -5.77
N HIS A 584 18.02 32.09 -5.06
CA HIS A 584 17.25 33.27 -5.45
C HIS A 584 16.95 34.18 -4.27
N GLU A 585 16.71 35.45 -4.57
CA GLU A 585 16.16 36.45 -3.65
C GLU A 585 14.73 36.78 -4.04
N ILE A 586 13.80 36.73 -3.09
CA ILE A 586 12.40 37.07 -3.35
C ILE A 586 12.24 38.59 -3.42
N ILE A 587 11.44 39.06 -4.36
CA ILE A 587 11.08 40.47 -4.51
C ILE A 587 9.61 40.59 -4.11
N CYS A 588 9.34 41.42 -3.10
CA CYS A 588 7.98 41.68 -2.62
C CYS A 588 7.52 43.10 -2.97
N ASP A 589 6.19 43.29 -3.04
CA ASP A 589 5.57 44.61 -3.06
C ASP A 589 5.59 45.30 -1.67
N GLU A 590 5.08 46.54 -1.60
CA GLU A 590 4.97 47.30 -0.33
C GLU A 590 4.08 46.63 0.72
N ALA A 591 3.19 45.72 0.31
CA ALA A 591 2.33 44.94 1.21
C ALA A 591 2.98 43.64 1.67
N GLY A 592 4.20 43.33 1.20
CA GLY A 592 4.96 42.13 1.54
C GLY A 592 4.62 40.89 0.68
N ASN A 593 3.84 41.03 -0.39
CA ASN A 593 3.49 39.92 -1.27
C ASN A 593 4.59 39.66 -2.31
N PRO A 594 4.96 38.40 -2.59
CA PRO A 594 5.96 38.07 -3.58
C PRO A 594 5.46 38.40 -5.00
N VAL A 595 6.20 39.24 -5.73
CA VAL A 595 5.85 39.69 -7.09
C VAL A 595 6.80 39.15 -8.16
N ASP A 596 8.04 38.83 -7.78
CA ASP A 596 9.07 38.24 -8.63
C ASP A 596 10.22 37.67 -7.77
N TYR A 597 11.24 37.09 -8.38
CA TYR A 597 12.49 36.71 -7.71
C TYR A 597 13.70 36.88 -8.62
N ARG A 598 14.88 37.09 -8.02
CA ARG A 598 16.14 37.32 -8.72
C ARG A 598 17.09 36.14 -8.56
N PHE A 599 17.70 35.70 -9.66
CA PHE A 599 18.73 34.66 -9.63
C PHE A 599 20.01 35.19 -9.00
N LEU A 600 20.45 34.57 -7.91
CA LEU A 600 21.71 34.90 -7.23
C LEU A 600 22.85 33.99 -7.66
N ARG A 601 22.55 32.71 -7.85
CA ARG A 601 23.56 31.70 -8.18
C ARG A 601 22.93 30.45 -8.80
N VAL A 602 23.63 29.84 -9.75
CA VAL A 602 23.26 28.53 -10.33
C VAL A 602 24.50 27.65 -10.45
N ASN A 603 24.33 26.32 -10.49
CA ASN A 603 25.43 25.38 -10.70
C ASN A 603 25.51 24.91 -12.17
N PRO A 604 26.60 24.22 -12.60
CA PRO A 604 26.71 23.71 -13.98
C PRO A 604 25.63 22.71 -14.37
N ALA A 605 25.08 21.94 -13.43
CA ALA A 605 23.98 21.02 -13.69
C ALA A 605 22.69 21.76 -14.09
N PHE A 606 22.41 22.91 -13.47
CA PHE A 606 21.30 23.78 -13.86
C PHE A 606 21.39 24.12 -15.34
N GLU A 607 22.57 24.52 -15.83
CA GLU A 607 22.76 24.86 -17.24
C GLU A 607 22.52 23.66 -18.17
N ARG A 608 23.00 22.46 -17.78
CA ARG A 608 22.82 21.23 -18.57
C ARG A 608 21.36 20.80 -18.65
N LEU A 609 20.63 20.90 -17.54
CA LEU A 609 19.25 20.44 -17.43
C LEU A 609 18.26 21.42 -18.06
N THR A 610 18.50 22.73 -17.94
CA THR A 610 17.59 23.78 -18.42
C THR A 610 17.99 24.36 -19.77
N GLY A 611 19.25 24.20 -20.19
CA GLY A 611 19.82 24.81 -21.38
C GLY A 611 20.20 26.30 -21.22
N VAL A 612 19.93 26.91 -20.07
CA VAL A 612 20.14 28.34 -19.83
C VAL A 612 21.49 28.60 -19.17
N LYS A 613 22.25 29.57 -19.70
CA LYS A 613 23.57 29.92 -19.19
C LYS A 613 23.52 30.83 -17.98
N ALA A 614 24.35 30.55 -16.97
CA ALA A 614 24.46 31.32 -15.75
C ALA A 614 24.73 32.80 -16.04
N ALA A 615 25.65 33.10 -16.96
CA ALA A 615 26.00 34.46 -17.36
C ALA A 615 24.82 35.27 -17.91
N GLU A 616 23.77 34.62 -18.41
CA GLU A 616 22.60 35.26 -19.01
C GLU A 616 21.50 35.56 -18.00
N ILE A 617 21.54 34.94 -16.81
CA ILE A 617 20.44 34.98 -15.82
C ILE A 617 20.84 35.53 -14.46
N LEU A 618 22.11 35.42 -14.06
CA LEU A 618 22.56 35.90 -12.76
C LEU A 618 22.32 37.40 -12.62
N GLY A 619 21.67 37.80 -11.53
CA GLY A 619 21.29 39.18 -11.23
C GLY A 619 19.98 39.65 -11.88
N ARG A 620 19.40 38.87 -12.81
CA ARG A 620 18.11 39.15 -13.47
C ARG A 620 16.95 38.49 -12.73
N THR A 621 15.75 39.00 -12.98
CA THR A 621 14.50 38.50 -12.39
C THR A 621 13.87 37.37 -13.20
N MET A 622 13.01 36.57 -12.58
CA MET A 622 12.35 35.45 -13.25
C MET A 622 11.54 35.92 -14.46
N ARG A 623 10.80 37.03 -14.33
CA ARG A 623 9.99 37.55 -15.45
C ARG A 623 10.84 38.14 -16.58
N GLU A 624 12.06 38.61 -16.31
CA GLU A 624 12.99 39.06 -17.35
C GLU A 624 13.59 37.88 -18.14
N VAL A 625 13.77 36.73 -17.50
CA VAL A 625 14.32 35.52 -18.13
C VAL A 625 13.22 34.70 -18.80
N PHE A 626 12.07 34.56 -18.15
CA PHE A 626 10.91 33.79 -18.59
C PHE A 626 9.63 34.64 -18.51
N PRO A 627 9.33 35.45 -19.55
CA PRO A 627 8.20 36.39 -19.53
C PRO A 627 6.82 35.74 -19.44
N ARG A 628 6.71 34.45 -19.81
CA ARG A 628 5.45 33.67 -19.79
C ARG A 628 5.29 32.81 -18.54
N ILE A 629 6.12 33.02 -17.51
CA ILE A 629 6.03 32.23 -16.28
C ILE A 629 4.67 32.44 -15.60
N GLU A 630 4.07 31.34 -15.16
CA GLU A 630 2.80 31.37 -14.43
C GLU A 630 3.02 31.97 -13.03
N SER A 631 2.10 32.84 -12.59
CA SER A 631 2.20 33.52 -11.30
C SER A 631 2.29 32.57 -10.10
N TYR A 632 1.74 31.36 -10.22
CA TYR A 632 1.80 30.31 -9.21
C TYR A 632 3.24 29.94 -8.80
N TRP A 633 4.22 30.01 -9.70
CA TRP A 633 5.62 29.71 -9.38
C TRP A 633 6.22 30.73 -8.42
N ILE A 634 5.91 32.02 -8.65
CA ILE A 634 6.36 33.13 -7.80
C ILE A 634 5.70 33.05 -6.44
N GLU A 635 4.40 32.74 -6.39
CA GLU A 635 3.68 32.53 -5.13
C GLU A 635 4.22 31.34 -4.34
N THR A 636 4.47 30.21 -5.02
CA THR A 636 4.99 28.99 -4.38
C THR A 636 6.35 29.22 -3.76
N TYR A 637 7.31 29.77 -4.50
CA TYR A 637 8.64 30.03 -3.97
C TYR A 637 8.67 31.24 -3.03
N GLY A 638 7.78 32.21 -3.22
CA GLY A 638 7.57 33.30 -2.28
C GLY A 638 7.12 32.82 -0.91
N LYS A 639 6.20 31.85 -0.85
CA LYS A 639 5.84 31.19 0.41
C LYS A 639 7.06 30.55 1.07
N VAL A 640 7.87 29.78 0.33
CA VAL A 640 9.11 29.19 0.87
C VAL A 640 10.02 30.23 1.49
N ALA A 641 10.29 31.33 0.78
CA ALA A 641 11.20 32.37 1.22
C ALA A 641 10.69 33.15 2.45
N LEU A 642 9.36 33.30 2.58
CA LEU A 642 8.72 34.09 3.63
C LEU A 642 8.35 33.27 4.87
N THR A 643 7.89 32.03 4.70
CA THR A 643 7.46 31.15 5.81
C THR A 643 8.57 30.22 6.29
N GLY A 644 9.55 29.92 5.42
CA GLY A 644 10.59 28.94 5.68
C GLY A 644 10.16 27.48 5.46
N GLU A 645 8.90 27.22 5.09
CA GLU A 645 8.41 25.87 4.85
C GLU A 645 8.92 25.34 3.50
N PRO A 646 9.63 24.20 3.47
CA PRO A 646 10.11 23.62 2.23
C PRO A 646 8.98 22.95 1.45
N VAL A 647 9.10 22.89 0.13
CA VAL A 647 8.15 22.23 -0.77
C VAL A 647 8.90 21.31 -1.73
N ILE A 648 8.34 20.12 -1.94
CA ILE A 648 8.86 19.13 -2.90
C ILE A 648 7.71 18.73 -3.80
N PHE A 649 7.92 18.75 -5.10
CA PHE A 649 6.92 18.35 -6.08
C PHE A 649 7.56 17.82 -7.36
N GLU A 650 6.80 17.00 -8.09
CA GLU A 650 7.13 16.59 -9.44
C GLU A 650 6.35 17.45 -10.43
N HIS A 651 7.04 17.97 -11.45
CA HIS A 651 6.43 18.81 -12.47
C HIS A 651 6.91 18.39 -13.86
N TYR A 652 5.98 18.29 -14.80
CA TYR A 652 6.30 18.07 -16.20
C TYR A 652 6.53 19.42 -16.90
N ALA A 653 7.77 19.70 -17.24
CA ALA A 653 8.15 20.90 -17.97
C ALA A 653 7.92 20.68 -19.47
N ALA A 654 6.79 21.18 -19.98
CA ALA A 654 6.38 21.01 -21.38
C ALA A 654 7.42 21.52 -22.40
N ASP A 655 8.08 22.65 -22.10
CA ASP A 655 9.10 23.24 -22.98
C ASP A 655 10.35 22.37 -23.11
N MET A 656 10.59 21.47 -22.15
CA MET A 656 11.76 20.59 -22.09
C MET A 656 11.42 19.12 -22.35
N ASP A 657 10.13 18.79 -22.47
CA ASP A 657 9.58 17.43 -22.55
C ASP A 657 10.15 16.49 -21.46
N LYS A 658 10.21 16.98 -20.23
CA LYS A 658 10.85 16.28 -19.10
C LYS A 658 10.05 16.40 -17.82
N TYR A 659 10.10 15.35 -17.00
CA TYR A 659 9.63 15.41 -15.61
C TYR A 659 10.80 15.82 -14.71
N PHE A 660 10.60 16.88 -13.94
CA PHE A 660 11.53 17.30 -12.90
C PHE A 660 10.95 17.03 -11.52
N ASN A 661 11.75 16.47 -10.64
CA ASN A 661 11.50 16.52 -9.21
C ASN A 661 12.19 17.76 -8.66
N VAL A 662 11.44 18.69 -8.07
CA VAL A 662 11.92 19.98 -7.59
C VAL A 662 11.74 20.06 -6.08
N SER A 663 12.82 20.38 -5.38
CA SER A 663 12.84 20.66 -3.95
C SER A 663 13.23 22.12 -3.73
N ALA A 664 12.39 22.88 -3.05
CA ALA A 664 12.64 24.28 -2.70
C ALA A 664 12.67 24.46 -1.18
N PHE A 665 13.68 25.18 -0.69
CA PHE A 665 13.87 25.45 0.74
C PHE A 665 14.43 26.86 0.99
N CYS A 666 14.31 27.35 2.23
CA CYS A 666 14.76 28.69 2.63
C CYS A 666 16.17 28.64 3.28
N PRO A 667 17.24 29.04 2.58
CA PRO A 667 18.58 29.07 3.15
C PRO A 667 18.82 30.28 4.08
N ALA A 668 18.07 31.36 3.89
CA ALA A 668 18.11 32.58 4.69
C ALA A 668 16.80 33.37 4.51
N PRO A 669 16.37 34.19 5.48
CA PRO A 669 15.14 34.98 5.37
C PRO A 669 15.08 35.79 4.06
N GLY A 670 13.96 35.68 3.33
CA GLY A 670 13.78 36.37 2.04
C GLY A 670 14.51 35.72 0.85
N ARG A 671 15.09 34.52 1.03
CA ARG A 671 15.73 33.76 -0.04
C ARG A 671 15.17 32.35 -0.13
N PHE A 672 15.25 31.77 -1.32
CA PHE A 672 14.97 30.35 -1.50
C PHE A 672 16.00 29.72 -2.45
N ALA A 673 16.29 28.44 -2.23
CA ALA A 673 17.10 27.63 -3.11
C ALA A 673 16.27 26.48 -3.66
N THR A 674 16.47 26.17 -4.94
CA THR A 674 15.83 25.06 -5.64
C THR A 674 16.89 24.03 -6.03
N ILE A 675 16.64 22.77 -5.72
CA ILE A 675 17.37 21.62 -6.23
C ILE A 675 16.41 20.81 -7.10
N PHE A 676 16.80 20.45 -8.32
CA PHE A 676 15.95 19.66 -9.20
C PHE A 676 16.71 18.63 -10.03
N SER A 677 16.03 17.52 -10.32
CA SER A 677 16.57 16.40 -11.08
C SER A 677 15.56 15.88 -12.10
N ASP A 678 16.08 15.38 -13.23
CA ASP A 678 15.27 14.75 -14.29
C ASP A 678 14.85 13.34 -13.85
N VAL A 679 13.54 13.12 -13.73
CA VAL A 679 12.93 11.85 -13.28
C VAL A 679 12.11 11.18 -14.39
N THR A 680 12.29 11.60 -15.64
CA THR A 680 11.48 11.15 -16.80
C THR A 680 11.52 9.63 -16.97
N GLU A 681 12.71 9.02 -16.93
CA GLU A 681 12.88 7.57 -17.07
C GLU A 681 12.14 6.79 -15.97
N ARG A 682 12.23 7.27 -14.72
CA ARG A 682 11.56 6.65 -13.58
C ARG A 682 10.04 6.70 -13.73
N VAL A 683 9.49 7.86 -14.11
CA VAL A 683 8.04 8.04 -14.31
C VAL A 683 7.54 7.16 -15.45
N ASN A 684 8.25 7.10 -16.57
CA ASN A 684 7.87 6.28 -17.72
C ASN A 684 7.93 4.78 -17.42
N THR A 685 8.96 4.33 -16.71
CA THR A 685 9.11 2.92 -16.31
C THR A 685 8.02 2.50 -15.33
N ALA A 686 7.67 3.37 -14.38
CA ALA A 686 6.58 3.10 -13.43
C ALA A 686 5.22 2.96 -14.15
N LYS A 687 4.92 3.83 -15.13
CA LYS A 687 3.70 3.73 -15.94
C LYS A 687 3.65 2.42 -16.74
N ALA A 688 4.72 2.09 -17.47
CA ALA A 688 4.78 0.86 -18.26
C ALA A 688 4.63 -0.41 -17.41
N LEU A 689 5.16 -0.41 -16.18
CA LEU A 689 5.04 -1.54 -15.26
C LEU A 689 3.59 -1.73 -14.77
N VAL A 690 2.88 -0.64 -14.47
CA VAL A 690 1.47 -0.69 -14.06
C VAL A 690 0.61 -1.23 -15.21
N GLU A 691 0.81 -0.72 -16.42
CA GLU A 691 0.08 -1.17 -17.62
C GLU A 691 0.31 -2.67 -17.89
N ALA A 692 1.56 -3.14 -17.81
CA ALA A 692 1.88 -4.55 -18.01
C ALA A 692 1.23 -5.46 -16.94
N LYS A 693 1.15 -4.99 -15.70
CA LYS A 693 0.51 -5.71 -14.61
C LYS A 693 -1.01 -5.80 -14.83
N GLU A 694 -1.67 -4.70 -15.15
CA GLU A 694 -3.11 -4.67 -15.40
C GLU A 694 -3.51 -5.57 -16.59
N LEU A 695 -2.69 -5.59 -17.65
CA LEU A 695 -2.89 -6.49 -18.79
C LEU A 695 -2.76 -7.97 -18.40
N ALA A 696 -1.79 -8.32 -17.55
CA ALA A 696 -1.60 -9.69 -17.10
C ALA A 696 -2.73 -10.15 -16.17
N GLU A 697 -3.20 -9.29 -15.27
CA GLU A 697 -4.30 -9.57 -14.35
C GLU A 697 -5.64 -9.72 -15.08
N SER A 698 -5.92 -8.85 -16.06
CA SER A 698 -7.16 -8.94 -16.87
C SER A 698 -7.19 -10.22 -17.72
N ALA A 699 -6.09 -10.58 -18.38
CA ALA A 699 -5.98 -11.81 -19.16
C ALA A 699 -6.20 -13.07 -18.30
N SER A 700 -5.64 -13.08 -17.09
CA SER A 700 -5.83 -14.17 -16.12
C SER A 700 -7.29 -14.29 -15.66
N ARG A 701 -7.95 -13.15 -15.39
CA ARG A 701 -9.35 -13.10 -14.97
C ARG A 701 -10.29 -13.63 -16.05
N VAL A 702 -10.14 -13.19 -17.29
CA VAL A 702 -10.95 -13.66 -18.44
C VAL A 702 -10.80 -15.17 -18.63
N LYS A 703 -9.57 -15.69 -18.51
CA LYS A 703 -9.29 -17.14 -18.59
C LYS A 703 -10.05 -17.93 -17.51
N SER A 704 -10.07 -17.44 -16.26
CA SER A 704 -10.78 -18.10 -15.16
C SER A 704 -12.30 -18.05 -15.30
N GLU A 705 -12.86 -16.92 -15.72
CA GLU A 705 -14.31 -16.75 -15.94
C GLU A 705 -14.80 -17.62 -17.11
N PHE A 706 -14.04 -17.67 -18.21
CA PHE A 706 -14.32 -18.55 -19.34
C PHE A 706 -14.37 -20.03 -18.93
N LEU A 707 -13.38 -20.50 -18.17
CA LEU A 707 -13.32 -21.89 -17.71
C LEU A 707 -14.47 -22.22 -16.76
N ALA A 708 -14.84 -21.30 -15.86
CA ALA A 708 -15.97 -21.47 -14.94
C ALA A 708 -17.30 -21.64 -15.69
N ASN A 709 -17.57 -20.77 -16.68
CA ASN A 709 -18.79 -20.84 -17.49
C ASN A 709 -18.83 -22.11 -18.35
N MET A 710 -17.71 -22.47 -19.00
CA MET A 710 -17.62 -23.70 -19.78
C MET A 710 -17.84 -24.96 -18.95
N SER A 711 -17.35 -24.99 -17.70
CA SER A 711 -17.64 -26.13 -16.82
C SER A 711 -19.13 -26.28 -16.53
N HIS A 712 -19.85 -25.17 -16.34
CA HIS A 712 -21.30 -25.18 -16.10
C HIS A 712 -22.06 -25.68 -17.35
N GLU A 713 -21.75 -25.13 -18.53
CA GLU A 713 -22.34 -25.50 -19.81
C GLU A 713 -22.10 -26.98 -20.19
N ILE A 714 -20.97 -27.56 -19.79
CA ILE A 714 -20.69 -28.99 -20.04
C ILE A 714 -21.35 -29.89 -18.99
N ARG A 715 -21.48 -29.44 -17.74
CA ARG A 715 -22.04 -30.22 -16.64
C ARG A 715 -23.54 -30.50 -16.82
N THR A 716 -24.30 -29.54 -17.30
CA THR A 716 -25.76 -29.66 -17.50
C THR A 716 -26.15 -30.83 -18.43
N PRO A 717 -25.66 -30.93 -19.68
CA PRO A 717 -25.99 -32.06 -20.55
C PRO A 717 -25.45 -33.39 -20.01
N LEU A 718 -24.30 -33.37 -19.33
CA LEU A 718 -23.70 -34.58 -18.74
C LEU A 718 -24.55 -35.16 -17.61
N ASN A 719 -25.14 -34.29 -16.78
CA ASN A 719 -26.06 -34.69 -15.72
C ASN A 719 -27.35 -35.31 -16.30
N GLY A 720 -27.88 -34.73 -17.38
CA GLY A 720 -29.03 -35.29 -18.10
C GLY A 720 -28.75 -36.70 -18.66
N ILE A 721 -27.58 -36.89 -19.29
CA ILE A 721 -27.14 -38.21 -19.79
C ILE A 721 -27.04 -39.21 -18.63
N MET A 722 -26.40 -38.83 -17.53
CA MET A 722 -26.22 -39.73 -16.39
C MET A 722 -27.55 -40.10 -15.73
N GLY A 723 -28.47 -39.14 -15.57
CA GLY A 723 -29.82 -39.39 -15.05
C GLY A 723 -30.64 -40.33 -15.94
N MET A 724 -30.56 -40.17 -17.27
CA MET A 724 -31.22 -41.08 -18.22
C MET A 724 -30.65 -42.51 -18.15
N LEU A 725 -29.34 -42.65 -18.02
CA LEU A 725 -28.69 -43.96 -17.86
C LEU A 725 -29.03 -44.63 -16.52
N GLN A 726 -29.12 -43.84 -15.44
CA GLN A 726 -29.59 -44.33 -14.15
C GLN A 726 -31.05 -44.79 -14.22
N LEU A 727 -31.93 -44.03 -14.89
CA LEU A 727 -33.32 -44.45 -15.12
C LEU A 727 -33.40 -45.74 -15.94
N LEU A 728 -32.62 -45.86 -17.02
CA LEU A 728 -32.54 -47.08 -17.82
C LEU A 728 -32.20 -48.30 -16.95
N ARG A 729 -31.20 -48.18 -16.05
CA ARG A 729 -30.80 -49.25 -15.12
C ARG A 729 -31.87 -49.67 -14.12
N THR A 730 -32.89 -48.85 -13.91
CA THR A 730 -34.01 -49.25 -13.06
C THR A 730 -35.04 -50.12 -13.79
N GLY A 731 -35.07 -50.11 -15.13
CA GLY A 731 -35.97 -50.97 -15.92
C GLY A 731 -35.52 -52.43 -16.01
N ASP A 732 -36.36 -53.28 -16.60
CA ASP A 732 -36.00 -54.65 -16.97
C ASP A 732 -35.04 -54.61 -18.17
N LEU A 733 -33.75 -54.49 -17.87
CA LEU A 733 -32.67 -54.55 -18.86
C LEU A 733 -32.18 -55.98 -19.03
N THR A 734 -31.74 -56.33 -20.25
CA THR A 734 -30.88 -57.51 -20.42
C THR A 734 -29.52 -57.27 -19.75
N ASP A 735 -28.79 -58.35 -19.41
CA ASP A 735 -27.46 -58.24 -18.79
C ASP A 735 -26.51 -57.34 -19.59
N GLU A 736 -26.54 -57.44 -20.92
CA GLU A 736 -25.74 -56.64 -21.85
C GLU A 736 -26.16 -55.14 -21.83
N GLN A 737 -27.45 -54.84 -21.75
CA GLN A 737 -27.95 -53.46 -21.66
C GLN A 737 -27.65 -52.82 -20.30
N ALA A 738 -27.70 -53.61 -19.22
CA ALA A 738 -27.33 -53.16 -17.88
C ALA A 738 -25.84 -52.81 -17.81
N GLU A 739 -25.00 -53.58 -18.49
CA GLU A 739 -23.56 -53.33 -18.61
C GLU A 739 -23.27 -52.07 -19.43
N TYR A 740 -23.93 -51.86 -20.58
CA TYR A 740 -23.78 -50.62 -21.36
C TYR A 740 -24.19 -49.37 -20.57
N ALA A 741 -25.28 -49.45 -19.82
CA ALA A 741 -25.71 -48.34 -18.98
C ALA A 741 -24.73 -48.08 -17.83
N ALA A 742 -24.12 -49.13 -17.26
CA ALA A 742 -23.06 -49.00 -16.26
C ALA A 742 -21.81 -48.30 -16.83
N TYR A 743 -21.35 -48.69 -18.02
CA TYR A 743 -20.22 -48.02 -18.69
C TYR A 743 -20.50 -46.55 -19.01
N GLY A 744 -21.71 -46.22 -19.46
CA GLY A 744 -22.09 -44.83 -19.73
C GLY A 744 -22.10 -43.95 -18.47
N ILE A 745 -22.57 -44.49 -17.33
CA ILE A 745 -22.53 -43.81 -16.04
C ILE A 745 -21.08 -43.60 -15.58
N GLU A 746 -20.24 -44.61 -15.71
CA GLU A 746 -18.82 -44.53 -15.33
C GLU A 746 -18.06 -43.51 -16.19
N ALA A 747 -18.29 -43.49 -17.50
CA ALA A 747 -17.73 -42.50 -18.41
C ALA A 747 -18.18 -41.08 -18.06
N SER A 748 -19.45 -40.90 -17.71
CA SER A 748 -20.02 -39.61 -17.33
C SER A 748 -19.40 -39.09 -16.02
N ARG A 749 -19.31 -39.94 -14.98
CA ARG A 749 -18.65 -39.61 -13.71
C ARG A 749 -17.19 -39.21 -13.90
N ARG A 750 -16.48 -39.91 -14.79
CA ARG A 750 -15.09 -39.60 -15.09
C ARG A 750 -14.94 -38.23 -15.76
N LEU A 751 -15.81 -37.89 -16.71
CA LEU A 751 -15.79 -36.58 -17.37
C LEU A 751 -16.08 -35.44 -16.39
N THR A 752 -17.05 -35.63 -15.48
CA THR A 752 -17.35 -34.65 -14.42
C THR A 752 -16.13 -34.40 -13.54
N ARG A 753 -15.41 -35.46 -13.14
CA ARG A 753 -14.18 -35.33 -12.34
C ARG A 753 -13.10 -34.54 -13.06
N LEU A 754 -12.88 -34.79 -14.35
CA LEU A 754 -11.91 -34.06 -15.15
C LEU A 754 -12.21 -32.56 -15.26
N LEU A 755 -13.49 -32.20 -15.40
CA LEU A 755 -13.91 -30.80 -15.42
C LEU A 755 -13.63 -30.12 -14.09
N THR A 756 -13.90 -30.78 -12.98
CA THR A 756 -13.58 -30.28 -11.64
C THR A 756 -12.07 -30.09 -11.46
N ASP A 757 -11.26 -31.07 -11.88
CA ASP A 757 -9.79 -30.98 -11.80
C ASP A 757 -9.23 -29.79 -12.59
N ILE A 758 -9.75 -29.52 -13.79
CA ILE A 758 -9.34 -28.37 -14.62
C ILE A 758 -9.71 -27.03 -13.97
N LEU A 759 -10.91 -26.95 -13.39
CA LEU A 759 -11.35 -25.76 -12.67
C LEU A 759 -10.49 -25.48 -11.43
N ASP A 760 -10.24 -26.52 -10.62
CA ASP A 760 -9.39 -26.41 -9.43
C ASP A 760 -8.00 -25.94 -9.82
N LEU A 761 -7.41 -26.49 -10.89
CA LEU A 761 -6.12 -26.03 -11.41
C LEU A 761 -6.15 -24.54 -11.80
N SER A 762 -7.17 -24.11 -12.55
CA SER A 762 -7.29 -22.71 -12.98
C SER A 762 -7.44 -21.75 -11.80
N ARG A 763 -8.19 -22.13 -10.76
CA ARG A 763 -8.36 -21.32 -9.55
C ARG A 763 -7.08 -21.22 -8.73
N ILE A 764 -6.32 -22.31 -8.66
CA ILE A 764 -5.01 -22.35 -8.01
C ILE A 764 -4.01 -21.44 -8.75
N GLU A 765 -3.96 -21.49 -10.09
CA GLU A 765 -3.08 -20.61 -10.90
C GLU A 765 -3.43 -19.12 -10.73
N ALA A 766 -4.71 -18.81 -10.56
CA ALA A 766 -5.19 -17.44 -10.34
C ALA A 766 -5.04 -16.96 -8.89
N GLY A 767 -4.56 -17.81 -7.96
CA GLY A 767 -4.47 -17.47 -6.53
C GLY A 767 -5.84 -17.30 -5.84
N LYS A 768 -6.91 -17.82 -6.44
CA LYS A 768 -8.31 -17.67 -5.98
C LYS A 768 -8.85 -18.90 -5.25
N LEU A 769 -8.01 -19.87 -4.89
CA LEU A 769 -8.43 -21.04 -4.11
C LEU A 769 -8.27 -20.74 -2.62
N ASP A 770 -9.39 -20.48 -1.94
CA ASP A 770 -9.41 -20.24 -0.49
C ASP A 770 -9.24 -21.54 0.29
N ILE A 771 -8.29 -21.56 1.24
CA ILE A 771 -8.12 -22.62 2.23
C ILE A 771 -8.95 -22.29 3.45
N ARG A 772 -9.78 -23.24 3.89
CA ARG A 772 -10.68 -23.05 5.04
C ARG A 772 -10.22 -23.87 6.22
N GLU A 773 -10.13 -23.24 7.38
CA GLU A 773 -9.80 -23.94 8.60
C GLU A 773 -11.07 -24.27 9.38
N GLU A 774 -11.39 -25.55 9.45
CA GLU A 774 -12.55 -26.06 10.16
C GLU A 774 -12.17 -27.20 11.11
N PRO A 775 -13.04 -27.53 12.09
CA PRO A 775 -12.86 -28.70 12.92
C PRO A 775 -12.77 -29.98 12.08
N LEU A 776 -11.66 -30.67 12.20
CA LEU A 776 -11.24 -31.84 11.45
C LEU A 776 -10.97 -32.99 12.43
N ASN A 777 -11.77 -34.05 12.33
CA ASN A 777 -11.48 -35.32 12.98
C ASN A 777 -10.75 -36.23 11.97
N LEU A 778 -9.43 -36.31 12.11
CA LEU A 778 -8.60 -37.13 11.21
C LEU A 778 -8.95 -38.61 11.25
N ARG A 779 -9.44 -39.14 12.40
CA ARG A 779 -9.80 -40.56 12.51
C ARG A 779 -11.02 -40.87 11.66
N ASP A 780 -12.06 -40.06 11.75
CA ASP A 780 -13.30 -40.24 10.97
C ASP A 780 -13.03 -40.12 9.46
N MET A 781 -12.22 -39.13 9.07
CA MET A 781 -11.82 -38.94 7.66
C MET A 781 -11.08 -40.16 7.10
N LEU A 782 -10.11 -40.71 7.85
CA LEU A 782 -9.34 -41.88 7.43
C LEU A 782 -10.18 -43.16 7.40
N THR A 783 -11.06 -43.36 8.37
CA THR A 783 -12.02 -44.48 8.35
C THR A 783 -12.94 -44.40 7.13
N GLY A 784 -13.41 -43.20 6.77
CA GLY A 784 -14.17 -42.99 5.54
C GLY A 784 -13.36 -43.33 4.28
N LEU A 785 -12.09 -42.95 4.23
CA LEU A 785 -11.17 -43.25 3.13
C LEU A 785 -10.95 -44.77 2.97
N GLU A 786 -10.72 -45.47 4.07
CA GLU A 786 -10.53 -46.92 4.11
C GLU A 786 -11.76 -47.66 3.57
N GLN A 787 -12.95 -47.29 4.05
CA GLN A 787 -14.21 -47.87 3.59
C GLN A 787 -14.43 -47.67 2.09
N MET A 788 -14.10 -46.47 1.59
CA MET A 788 -14.27 -46.12 0.17
C MET A 788 -13.42 -47.01 -0.76
N PHE A 789 -12.20 -47.37 -0.35
CA PHE A 789 -11.27 -48.13 -1.19
C PHE A 789 -11.21 -49.63 -0.90
N THR A 790 -11.82 -50.11 0.18
CA THR A 790 -11.84 -51.53 0.57
C THR A 790 -12.36 -52.44 -0.56
N VAL A 791 -13.45 -52.06 -1.23
CA VAL A 791 -14.05 -52.86 -2.30
C VAL A 791 -13.12 -52.94 -3.51
N ALA A 792 -12.51 -51.81 -3.89
CA ALA A 792 -11.58 -51.74 -5.02
C ALA A 792 -10.31 -52.56 -4.75
N ALA A 793 -9.73 -52.45 -3.55
CA ALA A 793 -8.56 -53.24 -3.14
C ALA A 793 -8.87 -54.75 -3.13
N ARG A 794 -10.00 -55.15 -2.54
CA ARG A 794 -10.45 -56.56 -2.53
C ARG A 794 -10.68 -57.12 -3.93
N SER A 795 -11.24 -56.33 -4.85
CA SER A 795 -11.47 -56.76 -6.23
C SER A 795 -10.17 -57.09 -6.98
N LYS A 796 -9.05 -56.49 -6.58
CA LYS A 796 -7.70 -56.76 -7.08
C LYS A 796 -6.89 -57.75 -6.22
N GLY A 797 -7.45 -58.22 -5.10
CA GLY A 797 -6.71 -59.07 -4.14
C GLY A 797 -5.57 -58.34 -3.41
N LEU A 798 -5.64 -57.00 -3.27
CA LEU A 798 -4.64 -56.20 -2.57
C LEU A 798 -4.94 -56.11 -1.07
N ASN A 799 -3.89 -56.12 -0.25
CA ASN A 799 -3.98 -55.81 1.17
C ASN A 799 -3.96 -54.30 1.38
N LEU A 800 -5.05 -53.73 1.87
CA LEU A 800 -5.16 -52.31 2.22
C LEU A 800 -5.04 -52.15 3.73
N ASP A 801 -4.07 -51.37 4.19
CA ASP A 801 -3.79 -51.15 5.61
C ASP A 801 -3.77 -49.66 5.97
N PHE A 802 -4.41 -49.30 7.09
CA PHE A 802 -4.45 -47.94 7.63
C PHE A 802 -3.92 -47.94 9.06
N SER A 803 -2.82 -47.21 9.28
CA SER A 803 -2.17 -47.11 10.59
C SER A 803 -2.29 -45.68 11.13
N VAL A 804 -2.98 -45.53 12.27
CA VAL A 804 -3.20 -44.23 12.94
C VAL A 804 -2.71 -44.33 14.40
N PRO A 805 -1.85 -43.41 14.87
CA PRO A 805 -1.27 -43.47 16.20
C PRO A 805 -2.28 -43.04 17.28
N ASP A 806 -2.19 -43.64 18.47
CA ASP A 806 -3.08 -43.35 19.60
C ASP A 806 -2.91 -41.92 20.17
N GLY A 807 -1.74 -41.29 19.96
CA GLY A 807 -1.41 -39.94 20.46
C GLY A 807 -1.89 -38.78 19.58
N LEU A 808 -2.81 -39.02 18.65
CA LEU A 808 -3.31 -38.00 17.72
C LEU A 808 -4.44 -37.19 18.38
N PRO A 809 -4.38 -35.83 18.40
CA PRO A 809 -5.44 -35.01 19.00
C PRO A 809 -6.80 -35.28 18.36
N GLY A 810 -7.85 -35.42 19.17
CA GLY A 810 -9.18 -35.85 18.71
C GLY A 810 -9.86 -34.87 17.73
N LEU A 811 -9.54 -33.58 17.81
CA LEU A 811 -10.05 -32.55 16.91
C LEU A 811 -8.91 -31.59 16.57
N LEU A 812 -8.71 -31.36 15.27
CA LEU A 812 -7.73 -30.43 14.72
C LEU A 812 -8.45 -29.35 13.91
N PHE A 813 -7.79 -28.25 13.57
CA PHE A 813 -8.28 -27.27 12.61
C PHE A 813 -7.49 -27.37 11.30
N GLY A 814 -8.20 -27.53 10.20
CA GLY A 814 -7.66 -27.61 8.85
C GLY A 814 -8.75 -27.76 7.79
N ASP A 815 -8.37 -27.85 6.52
CA ASP A 815 -9.32 -28.02 5.41
C ASP A 815 -9.53 -29.51 5.11
N ASP A 816 -10.55 -30.10 5.75
CA ASP A 816 -10.92 -31.52 5.59
C ASP A 816 -11.10 -31.90 4.11
N THR A 817 -11.87 -31.10 3.37
CA THR A 817 -12.20 -31.38 1.98
C THR A 817 -10.96 -31.43 1.09
N ARG A 818 -10.04 -30.47 1.26
CA ARG A 818 -8.80 -30.43 0.45
C ARG A 818 -7.83 -31.53 0.85
N LEU A 819 -7.69 -31.82 2.14
CA LEU A 819 -6.84 -32.90 2.60
C LEU A 819 -7.36 -34.27 2.13
N GLN A 820 -8.67 -34.50 2.23
CA GLN A 820 -9.33 -35.70 1.71
C GLN A 820 -9.13 -35.80 0.19
N GLN A 821 -9.28 -34.72 -0.57
CA GLN A 821 -9.06 -34.71 -2.02
C GLN A 821 -7.64 -35.15 -2.41
N VAL A 822 -6.63 -34.67 -1.67
CA VAL A 822 -5.22 -35.11 -1.87
C VAL A 822 -5.07 -36.59 -1.57
N LEU A 823 -5.60 -37.08 -0.44
CA LEU A 823 -5.45 -38.48 -0.02
C LEU A 823 -6.20 -39.46 -0.94
N VAL A 824 -7.43 -39.12 -1.37
CA VAL A 824 -8.20 -39.90 -2.34
C VAL A 824 -7.42 -40.11 -3.63
N ASN A 825 -6.74 -39.08 -4.10
CA ASN A 825 -5.95 -39.13 -5.32
C ASN A 825 -4.69 -40.00 -5.15
N LEU A 826 -3.97 -39.86 -4.03
CA LEU A 826 -2.78 -40.66 -3.75
C LEU A 826 -3.12 -42.16 -3.54
N VAL A 827 -4.10 -42.47 -2.69
CA VAL A 827 -4.53 -43.86 -2.42
C VAL A 827 -5.16 -44.49 -3.67
N GLY A 828 -5.92 -43.70 -4.44
CA GLY A 828 -6.45 -44.14 -5.72
C GLY A 828 -5.35 -44.49 -6.74
N ASN A 829 -4.27 -43.69 -6.80
CA ASN A 829 -3.11 -44.01 -7.64
C ASN A 829 -2.38 -45.26 -7.17
N ALA A 830 -2.16 -45.41 -5.86
CA ALA A 830 -1.55 -46.61 -5.27
C ALA A 830 -2.30 -47.89 -5.69
N ILE A 831 -3.61 -47.96 -5.43
CA ILE A 831 -4.44 -49.13 -5.82
C ILE A 831 -4.47 -49.33 -7.34
N LYS A 832 -4.44 -48.24 -8.11
CA LYS A 832 -4.46 -48.31 -9.57
C LYS A 832 -3.18 -48.97 -10.12
N TYR A 833 -2.01 -48.60 -9.61
CA TYR A 833 -0.70 -49.03 -10.13
C TYR A 833 -0.08 -50.23 -9.41
N THR A 834 -0.74 -50.76 -8.39
CA THR A 834 -0.41 -52.06 -7.80
C THR A 834 -1.30 -53.16 -8.37
N GLU A 835 -0.70 -54.21 -8.92
CA GLU A 835 -1.41 -55.39 -9.44
C GLU A 835 -1.58 -56.49 -8.38
N ALA A 836 -0.55 -56.70 -7.55
CA ALA A 836 -0.57 -57.61 -6.40
C ALA A 836 0.32 -57.05 -5.27
N GLY A 837 -0.02 -57.35 -4.02
CA GLY A 837 0.75 -56.90 -2.85
C GLY A 837 -0.07 -56.02 -1.90
N LEU A 838 0.53 -54.94 -1.40
CA LEU A 838 -0.08 -54.10 -0.36
C LEU A 838 -0.10 -52.62 -0.73
N VAL A 839 -1.09 -51.93 -0.20
CA VAL A 839 -1.20 -50.47 -0.16
C VAL A 839 -1.38 -50.07 1.30
N GLY A 840 -0.46 -49.28 1.84
CA GLY A 840 -0.46 -48.83 3.22
C GLY A 840 -0.63 -47.31 3.33
N VAL A 841 -1.47 -46.86 4.25
CA VAL A 841 -1.59 -45.45 4.64
C VAL A 841 -1.20 -45.31 6.10
N ASN A 842 -0.09 -44.62 6.37
CA ASN A 842 0.43 -44.40 7.72
C ASN A 842 0.37 -42.92 8.08
N VAL A 843 -0.10 -42.61 9.29
CA VAL A 843 -0.14 -41.26 9.83
C VAL A 843 0.84 -41.15 11.00
N THR A 844 1.67 -40.11 11.01
CA THR A 844 2.63 -39.87 12.09
C THR A 844 2.62 -38.40 12.49
N VAL A 845 2.56 -38.12 13.79
CA VAL A 845 2.69 -36.76 14.31
C VAL A 845 4.18 -36.43 14.49
N LEU A 846 4.65 -35.37 13.84
CA LEU A 846 6.05 -34.95 13.92
C LEU A 846 6.31 -34.06 15.17
N PRO A 847 7.53 -34.08 15.72
CA PRO A 847 7.89 -33.31 16.92
C PRO A 847 7.67 -31.80 16.74
N ARG A 848 7.09 -31.14 17.75
CA ARG A 848 6.78 -29.69 17.75
C ARG A 848 8.05 -28.84 17.58
N ARG A 849 8.11 -28.03 16.51
CA ARG A 849 9.14 -26.97 16.33
C ARG A 849 8.67 -25.56 16.72
N ARG A 850 7.36 -25.33 16.85
CA ARG A 850 6.74 -24.04 17.20
C ARG A 850 5.53 -24.26 18.15
N PRO A 851 5.27 -23.36 19.11
CA PRO A 851 4.03 -23.36 19.88
C PRO A 851 2.82 -23.12 18.96
N GLY A 852 1.72 -23.87 19.15
CA GLY A 852 0.44 -23.62 18.46
C GLY A 852 0.16 -24.38 17.15
N THR A 853 1.11 -25.17 16.61
CA THR A 853 0.90 -25.98 15.39
C THR A 853 1.45 -27.39 15.54
N VAL A 854 0.69 -28.40 15.09
CA VAL A 854 1.06 -29.82 15.02
C VAL A 854 1.30 -30.17 13.56
N HIS A 855 2.44 -30.78 13.24
CA HIS A 855 2.72 -31.25 11.88
C HIS A 855 2.34 -32.72 11.77
N VAL A 856 1.46 -33.04 10.84
CA VAL A 856 1.00 -34.41 10.58
C VAL A 856 1.58 -34.89 9.26
N LEU A 857 2.31 -36.00 9.31
CA LEU A 857 2.87 -36.70 8.17
C LEU A 857 1.96 -37.85 7.78
N PHE A 858 1.47 -37.83 6.53
CA PHE A 858 0.77 -38.93 5.88
C PHE A 858 1.72 -39.60 4.90
N THR A 859 1.80 -40.91 4.96
CA THR A 859 2.63 -41.73 4.07
C THR A 859 1.72 -42.72 3.36
N VAL A 860 1.63 -42.62 2.04
CA VAL A 860 0.89 -43.55 1.19
C VAL A 860 1.89 -44.40 0.42
N THR A 861 1.98 -45.67 0.76
CA THR A 861 2.95 -46.63 0.20
C THR A 861 2.24 -47.71 -0.59
N ASP A 862 2.76 -48.04 -1.76
CA ASP A 862 2.28 -49.11 -2.63
C ASP A 862 3.43 -49.98 -3.10
N THR A 863 3.19 -51.27 -3.33
CA THR A 863 4.18 -52.22 -3.87
C THR A 863 4.03 -52.44 -5.38
N GLY A 864 3.59 -51.42 -6.11
CA GLY A 864 3.32 -51.47 -7.55
C GLY A 864 4.57 -51.31 -8.42
N ILE A 865 4.35 -50.85 -9.66
CA ILE A 865 5.38 -50.77 -10.70
C ILE A 865 6.54 -49.79 -10.40
N GLY A 866 6.36 -48.88 -9.43
CA GLY A 866 7.30 -47.79 -9.17
C GLY A 866 7.41 -46.77 -10.30
N ILE A 867 8.17 -45.71 -10.06
CA ILE A 867 8.39 -44.58 -10.97
C ILE A 867 9.88 -44.53 -11.34
N PRO A 868 10.25 -44.49 -12.63
CA PRO A 868 11.62 -44.29 -13.07
C PRO A 868 12.22 -42.94 -12.64
N ASP A 869 13.51 -42.90 -12.33
CA ASP A 869 14.21 -41.68 -11.89
C ASP A 869 14.11 -40.53 -12.90
N ASP A 870 14.16 -40.82 -14.20
CA ASP A 870 14.03 -39.83 -15.28
C ASP A 870 12.63 -39.20 -15.37
N LYS A 871 11.63 -39.82 -14.74
CA LYS A 871 10.25 -39.33 -14.68
C LYS A 871 9.90 -38.64 -13.37
N MET A 872 10.71 -38.79 -12.31
CA MET A 872 10.42 -38.26 -10.98
C MET A 872 10.21 -36.73 -10.95
N GLY A 873 10.92 -36.00 -11.82
CA GLY A 873 10.76 -34.54 -11.96
C GLY A 873 9.47 -34.11 -12.68
N SER A 874 8.97 -34.92 -13.62
CA SER A 874 7.87 -34.54 -14.51
C SER A 874 6.50 -35.11 -14.08
N ILE A 875 6.43 -36.04 -13.13
CA ILE A 875 5.15 -36.59 -12.63
C ILE A 875 4.23 -35.54 -11.98
N PHE A 876 4.78 -34.39 -11.57
CA PHE A 876 4.02 -33.27 -11.01
C PHE A 876 3.70 -32.18 -12.04
N GLU A 877 4.11 -32.34 -13.30
CA GLU A 877 3.74 -31.45 -14.40
C GLU A 877 2.36 -31.81 -14.95
N HIS A 878 1.68 -30.84 -15.56
CA HIS A 878 0.33 -31.03 -16.08
C HIS A 878 0.35 -31.99 -17.29
N PHE A 879 -0.61 -32.93 -17.33
CA PHE A 879 -0.83 -33.88 -18.43
C PHE A 879 0.29 -34.91 -18.65
N THR A 880 1.21 -35.07 -17.70
CA THR A 880 2.30 -36.04 -17.79
C THR A 880 1.85 -37.44 -17.38
N GLN A 881 2.25 -38.46 -18.14
CA GLN A 881 2.04 -39.89 -17.82
C GLN A 881 3.33 -40.68 -18.05
N VAL A 882 3.57 -41.69 -17.22
CA VAL A 882 4.81 -42.48 -17.24
C VAL A 882 4.87 -43.43 -18.46
N SER A 883 3.74 -43.82 -19.07
CA SER A 883 3.67 -44.71 -20.23
C SER A 883 3.29 -43.97 -21.53
N SER A 884 4.24 -43.84 -22.46
CA SER A 884 4.09 -43.19 -23.77
C SER A 884 4.01 -44.20 -24.95
N GLY A 885 3.41 -45.38 -24.73
CA GLY A 885 3.27 -46.45 -25.73
C GLY A 885 1.82 -46.67 -26.18
N PHE A 886 1.64 -47.16 -27.41
CA PHE A 886 0.32 -47.41 -28.06
C PHE A 886 -0.60 -48.41 -27.30
N THR A 887 -0.10 -49.13 -26.31
CA THR A 887 -0.85 -50.04 -25.43
C THR A 887 -1.26 -49.35 -24.12
N ARG A 888 -2.35 -48.56 -24.17
CA ARG A 888 -2.97 -47.92 -22.99
C ARG A 888 -3.47 -48.94 -21.97
N HIS A 889 -2.66 -49.33 -20.99
CA HIS A 889 -3.11 -50.19 -19.88
C HIS A 889 -3.69 -49.39 -18.68
N TYR A 890 -3.37 -48.10 -18.54
CA TYR A 890 -3.79 -47.28 -17.40
C TYR A 890 -4.38 -45.93 -17.84
N GLN A 891 -5.63 -45.65 -17.46
CA GLN A 891 -6.40 -44.46 -17.90
C GLN A 891 -6.37 -43.32 -16.85
N GLY A 892 -6.08 -42.08 -17.26
CA GLY A 892 -6.10 -40.85 -16.42
C GLY A 892 -5.83 -39.59 -17.26
N ALA A 893 -6.00 -38.37 -16.71
CA ALA A 893 -5.69 -37.11 -17.42
C ALA A 893 -4.32 -36.51 -17.07
N GLY A 894 -3.61 -37.06 -16.08
CA GLY A 894 -2.29 -36.54 -15.66
C GLY A 894 -2.35 -35.21 -14.90
N LEU A 895 -3.52 -34.82 -14.37
CA LEU A 895 -3.70 -33.59 -13.59
C LEU A 895 -3.60 -33.80 -12.08
N GLY A 896 -3.90 -35.02 -11.62
CA GLY A 896 -4.07 -35.32 -10.20
C GLY A 896 -2.85 -34.99 -9.33
N LEU A 897 -1.65 -35.44 -9.67
CA LEU A 897 -0.46 -35.21 -8.85
C LEU A 897 -0.04 -33.73 -8.83
N ALA A 898 -0.20 -33.03 -9.96
CA ALA A 898 0.07 -31.59 -10.06
C ALA A 898 -0.85 -30.78 -9.14
N ILE A 899 -2.16 -31.10 -9.14
CA ILE A 899 -3.15 -30.46 -8.25
C ILE A 899 -2.85 -30.80 -6.79
N SER A 900 -2.57 -32.06 -6.46
CA SER A 900 -2.23 -32.48 -5.10
C SER A 900 -1.01 -31.73 -4.56
N LYS A 901 0.07 -31.60 -5.34
CA LYS A 901 1.28 -30.87 -4.90
C LYS A 901 0.98 -29.39 -4.62
N ARG A 902 0.17 -28.74 -5.45
CA ARG A 902 -0.20 -27.33 -5.23
C ARG A 902 -1.15 -27.14 -4.04
N MET A 903 -2.16 -28.01 -3.88
CA MET A 903 -3.06 -27.99 -2.71
C MET A 903 -2.29 -28.12 -1.40
N VAL A 904 -1.32 -29.01 -1.36
CA VAL A 904 -0.47 -29.20 -0.19
C VAL A 904 0.35 -27.95 0.11
N GLY A 905 0.87 -27.27 -0.92
CA GLY A 905 1.52 -25.97 -0.77
C GLY A 905 0.58 -24.90 -0.20
N LEU A 906 -0.68 -24.85 -0.64
CA LEU A 906 -1.68 -23.92 -0.11
C LEU A 906 -2.06 -24.24 1.35
N LEU A 907 -2.07 -25.51 1.74
CA LEU A 907 -2.22 -25.95 3.15
C LEU A 907 -0.98 -25.64 4.01
N GLY A 908 0.04 -24.96 3.48
CA GLY A 908 1.29 -24.68 4.19
C GLY A 908 2.16 -25.92 4.40
N GLY A 909 1.86 -27.01 3.69
CA GLY A 909 2.54 -28.31 3.79
C GLY A 909 3.56 -28.55 2.69
N THR A 910 4.17 -29.73 2.74
CA THR A 910 5.14 -30.21 1.74
C THR A 910 4.83 -31.64 1.30
N MET A 911 5.02 -31.94 0.02
CA MET A 911 4.89 -33.28 -0.54
C MET A 911 6.23 -33.75 -1.11
N ALA A 912 6.58 -35.00 -0.84
CA ALA A 912 7.73 -35.70 -1.40
C ALA A 912 7.31 -37.08 -1.91
N VAL A 913 8.13 -37.66 -2.77
CA VAL A 913 7.94 -39.01 -3.31
C VAL A 913 9.27 -39.76 -3.22
N ASP A 914 9.19 -41.01 -2.82
CA ASP A 914 10.28 -41.98 -2.89
C ASP A 914 9.77 -43.19 -3.67
N SER A 915 10.46 -43.61 -4.71
CA SER A 915 10.00 -44.70 -5.57
C SER A 915 11.17 -45.43 -6.17
N THR A 916 11.02 -46.74 -6.31
CA THR A 916 11.99 -47.58 -7.01
C THR A 916 11.24 -48.45 -8.01
N PRO A 917 11.62 -48.43 -9.30
CA PRO A 917 10.98 -49.27 -10.32
C PRO A 917 10.92 -50.75 -9.90
N GLY A 918 9.72 -51.32 -9.94
CA GLY A 918 9.43 -52.71 -9.58
C GLY A 918 9.34 -53.02 -8.08
N LEU A 919 9.65 -52.05 -7.19
CA LEU A 919 9.50 -52.20 -5.74
C LEU A 919 8.34 -51.38 -5.16
N GLY A 920 7.88 -50.36 -5.90
CA GLY A 920 6.71 -49.57 -5.53
C GLY A 920 7.00 -48.07 -5.34
N THR A 921 6.01 -47.35 -4.79
CA THR A 921 6.07 -45.91 -4.59
C THR A 921 5.58 -45.54 -3.19
N THR A 922 6.22 -44.55 -2.59
CA THR A 922 5.81 -43.94 -1.32
C THR A 922 5.68 -42.44 -1.51
N PHE A 923 4.46 -41.92 -1.32
CA PHE A 923 4.21 -40.49 -1.24
C PHE A 923 4.16 -40.04 0.21
N CYS A 924 4.97 -39.04 0.55
CA CYS A 924 5.05 -38.43 1.88
C CYS A 924 4.45 -37.02 1.85
N LEU A 925 3.43 -36.78 2.67
CA LEU A 925 2.71 -35.52 2.78
C LEU A 925 2.80 -35.00 4.21
N CYS A 926 3.41 -33.84 4.42
CA CYS A 926 3.46 -33.17 5.73
C CYS A 926 2.59 -31.92 5.71
N VAL A 927 1.60 -31.82 6.62
CA VAL A 927 0.67 -30.67 6.71
C VAL A 927 0.69 -30.09 8.13
N PRO A 928 0.81 -28.75 8.29
CA PRO A 928 0.62 -28.10 9.58
C PRO A 928 -0.88 -27.98 9.91
N LEU A 929 -1.29 -28.47 11.06
CA LEU A 929 -2.66 -28.40 11.60
C LEU A 929 -2.63 -27.74 12.99
N ARG A 930 -3.72 -27.09 13.39
CA ARG A 930 -3.81 -26.53 14.76
C ARG A 930 -4.61 -27.43 15.69
N PRO A 931 -4.09 -27.77 16.88
CA PRO A 931 -4.88 -28.44 17.90
C PRO A 931 -5.88 -27.46 18.53
N THR A 932 -7.03 -27.96 18.98
CA THR A 932 -7.93 -27.18 19.86
C THR A 932 -7.29 -27.00 21.24
N GLU A 933 -7.56 -25.85 21.89
CA GLU A 933 -7.13 -25.57 23.27
C GLU A 933 -8.08 -26.16 24.34
N ASP A 934 -9.11 -26.89 23.95
CA ASP A 934 -10.11 -27.45 24.86
C ASP A 934 -10.08 -28.99 24.85
N ASP A 935 -9.41 -29.57 25.86
CA ASP A 935 -9.50 -30.98 26.26
C ASP A 935 -10.74 -31.11 27.17
N GLY A 936 -11.94 -31.08 26.60
CA GLY A 936 -13.13 -31.08 27.44
C GLY A 936 -14.48 -30.92 26.75
N ALA A 937 -14.85 -31.80 25.83
CA ALA A 937 -16.26 -32.06 25.56
C ALA A 937 -16.46 -33.43 24.91
N GLU A 938 -17.03 -34.36 25.69
CA GLU A 938 -17.64 -35.59 25.18
C GLU A 938 -18.62 -35.23 24.06
N SER A 939 -18.30 -35.67 22.84
CA SER A 939 -19.24 -35.65 21.72
C SER A 939 -20.24 -36.76 21.93
N THR A 940 -21.47 -36.39 22.31
CA THR A 940 -22.63 -37.27 22.29
C THR A 940 -22.94 -37.67 20.84
N ALA A 941 -22.30 -38.74 20.38
CA ALA A 941 -22.67 -39.45 19.17
C ALA A 941 -24.05 -40.10 19.40
N ARG A 942 -25.10 -39.49 18.85
CA ARG A 942 -26.39 -40.16 18.67
C ARG A 942 -26.22 -41.17 17.54
N THR A 943 -25.95 -42.42 17.88
CA THR A 943 -26.13 -43.58 17.01
C THR A 943 -27.62 -43.83 16.82
N ALA A 944 -28.14 -43.52 15.62
CA ALA A 944 -29.45 -44.00 15.19
C ALA A 944 -29.27 -45.36 14.49
N GLU A 945 -29.78 -46.41 15.13
CA GLU A 945 -29.89 -47.76 14.56
C GLU A 945 -30.87 -47.80 13.36
N PRO A 946 -30.70 -48.73 12.40
CA PRO A 946 -31.54 -48.82 11.22
C PRO A 946 -32.90 -49.45 11.56
N ARG A 947 -33.97 -48.65 11.51
CA ARG A 947 -35.37 -49.12 11.47
C ARG A 947 -35.92 -48.99 10.05
N GLY A 948 -36.69 -50.02 9.65
CA GLY A 948 -37.04 -50.33 8.27
C GLY A 948 -38.07 -49.43 7.56
N ALA A 949 -38.16 -49.68 6.25
CA ALA A 949 -39.16 -49.26 5.25
C ALA A 949 -39.84 -47.89 5.47
N SER A 950 -39.31 -46.88 4.77
CA SER A 950 -39.83 -45.52 4.62
C SER A 950 -41.28 -45.48 4.06
N PRO A 951 -42.20 -44.66 4.63
CA PRO A 951 -43.51 -44.44 4.03
C PRO A 951 -43.45 -43.61 2.72
N SER A 952 -44.48 -43.79 1.88
CA SER A 952 -44.69 -43.00 0.65
C SER A 952 -44.94 -41.53 1.00
N LEU A 953 -44.22 -40.61 0.34
CA LEU A 953 -44.30 -39.16 0.55
C LEU A 953 -44.88 -38.48 -0.69
N ASN A 954 -45.60 -37.39 -0.52
CA ASN A 954 -46.00 -36.46 -1.59
C ASN A 954 -44.93 -35.37 -1.73
N ILE A 955 -44.11 -35.45 -2.79
CA ILE A 955 -42.96 -34.57 -3.02
C ILE A 955 -43.28 -33.60 -4.16
N LEU A 956 -43.06 -32.31 -3.92
CA LEU A 956 -43.05 -31.29 -4.97
C LEU A 956 -41.61 -31.15 -5.49
N LEU A 957 -41.41 -31.35 -6.79
CA LEU A 957 -40.12 -31.19 -7.47
C LEU A 957 -40.18 -29.95 -8.36
N ALA A 958 -39.40 -28.92 -8.04
CA ALA A 958 -39.23 -27.73 -8.87
C ALA A 958 -37.89 -27.79 -9.61
N GLU A 959 -37.94 -27.98 -10.93
CA GLU A 959 -36.79 -28.17 -11.83
C GLU A 959 -37.16 -27.71 -13.24
N ASP A 960 -36.39 -26.79 -13.81
CA ASP A 960 -36.65 -26.18 -15.12
C ASP A 960 -36.11 -27.01 -16.29
N ASP A 961 -35.01 -27.74 -16.09
CA ASP A 961 -34.52 -28.68 -17.08
C ASP A 961 -35.41 -29.92 -17.14
N ARG A 962 -36.14 -30.05 -18.26
CA ARG A 962 -37.10 -31.14 -18.48
C ARG A 962 -36.47 -32.53 -18.44
N VAL A 963 -35.21 -32.71 -18.84
CA VAL A 963 -34.51 -34.00 -18.82
C VAL A 963 -34.16 -34.36 -17.38
N ASN A 964 -33.65 -33.40 -16.61
CA ASN A 964 -33.34 -33.58 -15.19
C ASN A 964 -34.62 -33.80 -14.36
N SER A 965 -35.68 -33.04 -14.63
CA SER A 965 -36.99 -33.19 -13.99
C SER A 965 -37.57 -34.59 -14.22
N LEU A 966 -37.48 -35.12 -15.45
CA LEU A 966 -37.85 -36.51 -15.74
C LEU A 966 -36.97 -37.52 -14.98
N ALA A 967 -35.66 -37.30 -14.92
CA ALA A 967 -34.72 -38.17 -14.20
C ALA A 967 -35.07 -38.28 -12.71
N VAL A 968 -35.17 -37.13 -12.02
CA VAL A 968 -35.42 -37.06 -10.58
C VAL A 968 -36.84 -37.55 -10.26
N SER A 969 -37.85 -37.13 -11.04
CA SER A 969 -39.22 -37.61 -10.86
C SER A 969 -39.33 -39.13 -11.02
N GLY A 970 -38.63 -39.71 -12.00
CA GLY A 970 -38.61 -41.15 -12.23
C GLY A 970 -37.95 -41.93 -11.08
N LEU A 971 -36.84 -41.42 -10.53
CA LEU A 971 -36.16 -42.02 -9.37
C LEU A 971 -37.08 -42.02 -8.13
N LEU A 972 -37.68 -40.87 -7.80
CA LEU A 972 -38.56 -40.70 -6.64
C LEU A 972 -39.83 -41.56 -6.73
N LYS A 973 -40.46 -41.65 -7.91
CA LYS A 973 -41.63 -42.52 -8.13
C LYS A 973 -41.32 -43.99 -7.90
N ARG A 974 -40.13 -44.45 -8.31
CA ARG A 974 -39.67 -45.83 -8.08
C ARG A 974 -39.25 -46.10 -6.64
N MET A 975 -38.88 -45.07 -5.89
CA MET A 975 -38.69 -45.14 -4.43
C MET A 975 -40.03 -45.21 -3.67
N GLY A 976 -41.17 -45.16 -4.38
CA GLY A 976 -42.51 -45.29 -3.81
C GLY A 976 -43.15 -43.96 -3.42
N HIS A 977 -42.55 -42.81 -3.77
CA HIS A 977 -43.12 -41.48 -3.50
C HIS A 977 -44.05 -41.02 -4.62
N ARG A 978 -45.03 -40.17 -4.29
CA ARG A 978 -45.83 -39.44 -5.28
C ARG A 978 -45.14 -38.11 -5.58
N VAL A 979 -44.97 -37.77 -6.85
CA VAL A 979 -44.18 -36.59 -7.25
C VAL A 979 -44.98 -35.71 -8.19
N ARG A 980 -45.12 -34.43 -7.82
CA ARG A 980 -45.61 -33.36 -8.69
C ARG A 980 -44.41 -32.54 -9.16
N THR A 981 -44.25 -32.37 -10.48
CA THR A 981 -43.16 -31.56 -11.06
C THR A 981 -43.65 -30.19 -11.47
N VAL A 982 -42.83 -29.15 -11.29
CA VAL A 982 -43.08 -27.77 -11.74
C VAL A 982 -41.79 -27.16 -12.27
N ASP A 983 -41.89 -26.17 -13.16
CA ASP A 983 -40.74 -25.72 -13.96
C ASP A 983 -40.08 -24.43 -13.42
N ASN A 984 -40.63 -23.84 -12.34
CA ASN A 984 -40.06 -22.64 -11.69
C ASN A 984 -40.60 -22.44 -10.27
N GLY A 985 -40.02 -21.48 -9.53
CA GLY A 985 -40.40 -21.14 -8.16
C GLY A 985 -41.83 -20.61 -8.00
N GLU A 986 -42.37 -19.86 -8.96
CA GLU A 986 -43.73 -19.31 -8.88
C GLU A 986 -44.80 -20.40 -9.03
N MET A 987 -44.58 -21.34 -9.94
CA MET A 987 -45.40 -22.54 -10.06
C MET A 987 -45.30 -23.43 -8.82
N ALA A 988 -44.13 -23.47 -8.15
CA ALA A 988 -43.98 -24.16 -6.88
C ALA A 988 -44.83 -23.52 -5.78
N LEU A 989 -44.86 -22.18 -5.69
CA LEU A 989 -45.74 -21.47 -4.77
C LEU A 989 -47.21 -21.72 -5.06
N THR A 990 -47.60 -21.74 -6.34
CA THR A 990 -48.98 -22.01 -6.77
C THR A 990 -49.41 -23.43 -6.39
N ALA A 991 -48.58 -24.44 -6.71
CA ALA A 991 -48.82 -25.82 -6.31
C ALA A 991 -48.91 -25.97 -4.79
N LEU A 992 -48.05 -25.26 -4.04
CA LEU A 992 -48.10 -25.20 -2.59
C LEU A 992 -49.34 -24.47 -2.05
N ARG A 993 -50.09 -23.69 -2.81
CA ARG A 993 -51.39 -23.15 -2.36
C ARG A 993 -52.50 -24.17 -2.53
N ASP A 994 -52.50 -24.85 -3.67
CA ASP A 994 -53.59 -25.72 -4.11
C ASP A 994 -53.53 -27.13 -3.49
N GLU A 995 -52.33 -27.61 -3.17
CA GLU A 995 -52.09 -28.99 -2.71
C GLU A 995 -51.24 -29.03 -1.43
N THR A 996 -51.19 -30.21 -0.79
CA THR A 996 -50.35 -30.48 0.40
C THR A 996 -49.21 -31.42 0.03
N PHE A 997 -47.99 -31.05 0.41
CA PHE A 997 -46.78 -31.83 0.17
C PHE A 997 -46.03 -32.09 1.49
N ASP A 998 -45.35 -33.22 1.57
CA ASP A 998 -44.53 -33.61 2.71
C ASP A 998 -43.09 -33.07 2.59
N LEU A 999 -42.66 -32.76 1.37
CA LEU A 999 -41.30 -32.33 1.05
C LEU A 999 -41.27 -31.54 -0.27
N VAL A 1000 -40.42 -30.52 -0.34
CA VAL A 1000 -40.10 -29.81 -1.59
C VAL A 1000 -38.64 -30.05 -1.97
N LEU A 1001 -38.40 -30.57 -3.17
CA LEU A 1001 -37.09 -30.56 -3.82
C LEU A 1001 -37.05 -29.36 -4.76
N MET A 1002 -36.18 -28.40 -4.48
CA MET A 1002 -36.19 -27.09 -5.12
C MET A 1002 -34.85 -26.82 -5.81
N ASP A 1003 -34.84 -26.72 -7.13
CA ASP A 1003 -33.65 -26.23 -7.83
C ASP A 1003 -33.37 -24.77 -7.47
N ILE A 1004 -32.10 -24.42 -7.29
CA ILE A 1004 -31.71 -23.06 -6.91
C ILE A 1004 -31.81 -22.13 -8.10
N GLN A 1005 -31.36 -22.56 -9.28
CA GLN A 1005 -31.32 -21.73 -10.48
C GLN A 1005 -32.47 -22.13 -11.39
N MET A 1006 -33.58 -21.38 -11.30
CA MET A 1006 -34.74 -21.56 -12.17
C MET A 1006 -35.17 -20.21 -12.74
N PRO A 1007 -35.73 -20.16 -13.97
CA PRO A 1007 -36.26 -18.95 -14.58
C PRO A 1007 -37.50 -18.44 -13.81
N VAL A 1008 -37.87 -17.18 -14.04
CA VAL A 1008 -39.02 -16.48 -13.43
C VAL A 1008 -38.87 -16.22 -11.93
N MET A 1009 -38.68 -17.25 -11.12
CA MET A 1009 -38.45 -17.16 -9.68
C MET A 1009 -37.47 -18.24 -9.26
N ASP A 1010 -36.35 -17.80 -8.68
CA ASP A 1010 -35.29 -18.70 -8.22
C ASP A 1010 -35.69 -19.46 -6.94
N GLY A 1011 -34.99 -20.56 -6.62
CA GLY A 1011 -35.34 -21.41 -5.47
C GLY A 1011 -35.18 -20.71 -4.12
N VAL A 1012 -34.32 -19.69 -4.03
CA VAL A 1012 -34.12 -18.88 -2.82
C VAL A 1012 -35.28 -17.92 -2.60
N GLN A 1013 -35.73 -17.25 -3.65
CA GLN A 1013 -36.89 -16.36 -3.66
C GLN A 1013 -38.15 -17.14 -3.30
N ALA A 1014 -38.36 -18.30 -3.93
CA ALA A 1014 -39.47 -19.20 -3.61
C ALA A 1014 -39.43 -19.65 -2.14
N THR A 1015 -38.26 -20.05 -1.63
CA THR A 1015 -38.12 -20.43 -0.21
C THR A 1015 -38.46 -19.27 0.74
N ARG A 1016 -37.97 -18.05 0.45
CA ARG A 1016 -38.30 -16.88 1.26
C ARG A 1016 -39.81 -16.59 1.27
N ALA A 1017 -40.48 -16.71 0.14
CA ALA A 1017 -41.92 -16.55 0.04
C ALA A 1017 -42.68 -17.62 0.85
N ILE A 1018 -42.24 -18.88 0.80
CA ILE A 1018 -42.80 -19.98 1.62
C ILE A 1018 -42.61 -19.67 3.12
N ARG A 1019 -41.41 -19.26 3.55
CA ARG A 1019 -41.12 -18.95 4.95
C ARG A 1019 -41.84 -17.71 5.47
N LYS A 1020 -42.18 -16.76 4.60
CA LYS A 1020 -43.01 -15.58 4.93
C LYS A 1020 -44.51 -15.90 5.02
N GLY A 1021 -44.94 -17.12 4.67
CA GLY A 1021 -46.33 -17.54 4.74
C GLY A 1021 -47.19 -17.16 3.53
N GLU A 1022 -46.58 -16.79 2.40
CA GLU A 1022 -47.30 -16.35 1.18
C GLU A 1022 -48.11 -17.47 0.49
N VAL A 1023 -47.94 -18.71 0.93
CA VAL A 1023 -48.66 -19.92 0.47
C VAL A 1023 -49.52 -20.56 1.57
N GLY A 1024 -49.59 -19.93 2.75
CA GLY A 1024 -50.31 -20.43 3.92
C GLY A 1024 -49.41 -20.51 5.17
N PRO A 1025 -49.87 -20.05 6.35
CA PRO A 1025 -49.08 -20.09 7.59
C PRO A 1025 -48.80 -21.51 8.10
N ASP A 1026 -49.58 -22.49 7.68
CA ASP A 1026 -49.39 -23.92 7.94
C ASP A 1026 -48.25 -24.54 7.12
N LYS A 1027 -47.81 -23.87 6.04
CA LYS A 1027 -46.79 -24.37 5.11
C LYS A 1027 -45.42 -23.72 5.30
N THR A 1028 -45.29 -22.77 6.23
CA THR A 1028 -44.01 -22.10 6.54
C THR A 1028 -42.95 -23.06 7.05
N SER A 1029 -43.34 -24.20 7.64
CA SER A 1029 -42.43 -25.23 8.17
C SER A 1029 -42.20 -26.40 7.21
N ILE A 1030 -42.76 -26.38 5.98
CA ILE A 1030 -42.57 -27.49 5.04
C ILE A 1030 -41.06 -27.71 4.79
N PRO A 1031 -40.56 -28.96 4.84
CA PRO A 1031 -39.16 -29.22 4.57
C PRO A 1031 -38.81 -28.91 3.10
N ILE A 1032 -37.71 -28.20 2.87
CA ILE A 1032 -37.24 -27.83 1.53
C ILE A 1032 -35.79 -28.29 1.38
N ILE A 1033 -35.52 -29.17 0.42
CA ILE A 1033 -34.18 -29.60 0.06
C ILE A 1033 -33.76 -28.86 -1.22
N ALA A 1034 -32.68 -28.08 -1.11
CA ALA A 1034 -32.09 -27.38 -2.24
C ALA A 1034 -31.40 -28.35 -3.20
N MET A 1035 -31.69 -28.28 -4.50
CA MET A 1035 -30.89 -28.93 -5.53
C MET A 1035 -29.98 -27.88 -6.16
N THR A 1036 -28.66 -28.09 -6.15
CA THR A 1036 -27.71 -27.08 -6.62
C THR A 1036 -26.64 -27.68 -7.53
N ALA A 1037 -26.29 -26.99 -8.62
CA ALA A 1037 -25.14 -27.32 -9.46
C ALA A 1037 -23.79 -27.02 -8.77
N TYR A 1038 -23.80 -26.21 -7.70
CA TYR A 1038 -22.63 -25.82 -6.93
C TYR A 1038 -22.61 -26.56 -5.58
N ALA A 1039 -21.71 -27.53 -5.48
CA ALA A 1039 -21.34 -28.16 -4.20
C ALA A 1039 -20.17 -27.41 -3.53
N MET A 1040 -20.10 -26.07 -3.70
CA MET A 1040 -19.02 -25.27 -3.17
C MET A 1040 -19.38 -24.73 -1.79
N LYS A 1041 -18.39 -24.66 -0.91
CA LYS A 1041 -18.60 -24.34 0.50
C LYS A 1041 -19.03 -22.87 0.64
N GLY A 1042 -20.02 -22.59 1.49
CA GLY A 1042 -20.73 -21.31 1.59
C GLY A 1042 -22.16 -21.37 1.02
N ASP A 1043 -22.40 -22.17 -0.03
CA ASP A 1043 -23.75 -22.34 -0.58
C ASP A 1043 -24.67 -23.10 0.38
N ARG A 1044 -24.17 -24.10 1.10
CA ARG A 1044 -24.91 -24.80 2.16
C ARG A 1044 -25.37 -23.85 3.27
N GLU A 1045 -24.45 -23.08 3.85
CA GLU A 1045 -24.75 -22.11 4.91
C GLU A 1045 -25.68 -21.00 4.41
N ASN A 1046 -25.49 -20.57 3.17
CA ASN A 1046 -26.35 -19.60 2.50
C ASN A 1046 -27.78 -20.14 2.33
N PHE A 1047 -27.95 -21.37 1.82
CA PHE A 1047 -29.27 -21.98 1.62
C PHE A 1047 -29.99 -22.31 2.93
N LEU A 1048 -29.27 -22.86 3.90
CA LEU A 1048 -29.81 -23.11 5.24
C LEU A 1048 -30.16 -21.79 5.95
N GLY A 1049 -29.29 -20.78 5.88
CA GLY A 1049 -29.54 -19.44 6.42
C GLY A 1049 -30.69 -18.69 5.72
N LYS A 1050 -31.01 -19.07 4.47
CA LYS A 1050 -32.17 -18.57 3.71
C LYS A 1050 -33.47 -19.33 4.02
N GLY A 1051 -33.43 -20.32 4.90
CA GLY A 1051 -34.60 -21.05 5.40
C GLY A 1051 -34.85 -22.40 4.74
N MET A 1052 -33.93 -22.92 3.92
CA MET A 1052 -34.00 -24.30 3.41
C MET A 1052 -33.59 -25.30 4.51
N THR A 1053 -34.06 -26.53 4.42
CA THR A 1053 -33.90 -27.56 5.46
C THR A 1053 -32.66 -28.43 5.23
N ASP A 1054 -32.38 -28.80 3.98
CA ASP A 1054 -31.15 -29.49 3.60
C ASP A 1054 -30.78 -29.12 2.14
N TYR A 1055 -29.72 -29.70 1.61
CA TYR A 1055 -29.31 -29.52 0.23
C TYR A 1055 -28.78 -30.84 -0.37
N ILE A 1056 -28.78 -30.89 -1.70
CA ILE A 1056 -28.22 -31.98 -2.48
C ILE A 1056 -27.54 -31.41 -3.74
N ALA A 1057 -26.34 -31.88 -4.00
CA ALA A 1057 -25.56 -31.46 -5.16
C ALA A 1057 -25.97 -32.22 -6.41
N LYS A 1058 -26.06 -31.52 -7.54
CA LYS A 1058 -26.18 -32.12 -8.88
C LYS A 1058 -24.77 -32.47 -9.38
N PRO A 1059 -24.54 -33.67 -9.93
CA PRO A 1059 -25.54 -34.67 -10.30
C PRO A 1059 -26.08 -35.52 -9.13
N LEU A 1060 -27.38 -35.83 -9.21
CA LEU A 1060 -28.13 -36.55 -8.20
C LEU A 1060 -27.95 -38.07 -8.38
N ASP A 1061 -27.36 -38.77 -7.41
CA ASP A 1061 -27.41 -40.23 -7.32
C ASP A 1061 -28.60 -40.67 -6.44
N LYS A 1062 -29.15 -41.85 -6.72
CA LYS A 1062 -30.26 -42.44 -5.97
C LYS A 1062 -29.94 -42.53 -4.47
N ALA A 1063 -28.72 -42.92 -4.12
CA ALA A 1063 -28.30 -43.06 -2.73
C ALA A 1063 -28.27 -41.71 -1.98
N ASP A 1064 -27.80 -40.64 -2.65
CA ASP A 1064 -27.74 -39.30 -2.08
C ASP A 1064 -29.14 -38.72 -1.86
N LEU A 1065 -30.03 -38.94 -2.84
CA LEU A 1065 -31.42 -38.52 -2.78
C LEU A 1065 -32.19 -39.23 -1.64
N GLU A 1066 -32.00 -40.55 -1.50
CA GLU A 1066 -32.59 -41.33 -0.40
C GLU A 1066 -32.08 -40.87 0.96
N SER A 1067 -30.77 -40.62 1.07
CA SER A 1067 -30.14 -40.13 2.30
C SER A 1067 -30.65 -38.73 2.69
N ALA A 1068 -30.73 -37.79 1.73
CA ALA A 1068 -31.21 -36.43 1.99
C ALA A 1068 -32.69 -36.39 2.42
N ILE A 1069 -33.55 -37.18 1.76
CA ILE A 1069 -34.97 -37.31 2.14
C ILE A 1069 -35.09 -37.87 3.56
N ARG A 1070 -34.31 -38.92 3.87
CA ARG A 1070 -34.32 -39.54 5.20
C ARG A 1070 -33.88 -38.57 6.29
N ARG A 1071 -32.82 -37.78 6.08
CA ARG A 1071 -32.37 -36.77 7.06
C ARG A 1071 -33.36 -35.64 7.30
N THR A 1072 -34.21 -35.35 6.31
CA THR A 1072 -35.06 -34.15 6.29
C THR A 1072 -36.48 -34.41 6.80
N VAL A 1073 -37.00 -35.61 6.57
CA VAL A 1073 -38.42 -35.95 6.81
C VAL A 1073 -38.59 -37.08 7.83
N MET A 1074 -37.54 -37.85 8.15
CA MET A 1074 -37.56 -38.97 9.11
C MET A 1074 -36.63 -38.73 10.28
#